data_AF-A0A915ERK2-F1
#
_entry.id   AF-A0A915ERK2-F1
#
_cell.length_a   1.000
_cell.length_b   1.000
_cell.length_c   1.000
_cell.angle_alpha   90.00
_cell.angle_beta   90.00
_cell.angle_gamma   90.00
#
_symmetry.space_group_name_H-M   'P 1'
#
loop_
_entity.id
_entity.type
_entity.pdbx_description
1 polymer ?
#
loop_
_entity_poly.entity_id
_entity_poly.type
_entity_poly.pdbx_seq_one_letter_code
_entity_poly.pdbx_strand_id
1 'polypeptide(L)'
;MSIEVTHDWTGEQWDWPLQHNDGVVKVQNLGNKWEVGLDAQFFTPKEIEVKVLGDHLVVNCSHDERSDQHGNISRQISRSYKLPDDVDTSTITSHLTPHGVLRIRSITTRNRLEDVEYAIESASRILRFKFDNISCWTSVLLWLVLKIQRMPYNSRIFIEVDDTKEDFNPSSIQPYLDAGLKLRKLCTQDNCERKLNRAVLGLPHQETMLFLRAALMLGMININYWYFLTSIDDLSDSHIDPLRHNMVRLTTTNQFNRSLLSTDSKYFQAISTFQHIFSKENPEAMYSPLKDFVVIHDAILWMMKTNENLTVVTNVKGLSGPIRFNNHFQRLDASFLVSELSVNGSAIYTGVWRTNSEKLQTELSMKDKSVENTHESRLEESRTQRFIRVTSILEKPYDLNFEYQFSIVADGQYGDEKKSSNNSFTGQWNGMIGEILAKEADVAVAPITITASRLEVVDFTDPFLQLGISMLMRQPKEKTSSFLSFLWPLSPTVWSYSAILTLGSALSICLNSVLSPSESSSVFNIMNSLWYLLCILLRAGSGYNCRSISNRLMSAIWWMFTLILIAQYTANFAAVLTIDRKTLPFNSFEELGNQTEYSFGAIAGGSTQQFFMYSRLETFRNIWLRMSNMSTAFVKSNDQGVQKAINEKYVFLMESTSLEYQLTQHCNLSKVGNIVLGSNGYSLALPKGSRWREQLSRTILEYNERGLKNVKRPRWKQKENHWDWTKHLASLLYWLLEYLWLCLWHLWKSVL
;
A
#
# COMPACT_ATOMS: atom_id res chain seq x y z
N MET A 1 -47.14 59.84 2.85
CA MET A 1 -47.96 61.07 2.80
C MET A 1 -47.71 61.75 1.46
N SER A 2 -48.68 61.72 0.54
CA SER A 2 -48.68 62.58 -0.64
C SER A 2 -48.92 64.02 -0.18
N ILE A 3 -48.11 64.97 -0.64
CA ILE A 3 -48.36 66.40 -0.39
C ILE A 3 -49.60 66.79 -1.20
N GLU A 4 -50.74 66.96 -0.53
CA GLU A 4 -51.89 67.63 -1.13
C GLU A 4 -51.56 69.12 -1.26
N VAL A 5 -51.64 69.59 -2.50
CA VAL A 5 -51.44 70.99 -2.86
C VAL A 5 -52.82 71.52 -3.22
N THR A 6 -53.45 72.20 -2.27
CA THR A 6 -54.73 72.87 -2.49
C THR A 6 -54.48 74.31 -2.93
N HIS A 7 -55.07 74.69 -4.05
CA HIS A 7 -55.18 76.08 -4.50
C HIS A 7 -56.67 76.42 -4.53
N ASP A 8 -57.04 77.60 -4.04
CA ASP A 8 -58.40 78.14 -4.18
C ASP A 8 -58.40 79.09 -5.38
N TRP A 9 -58.93 78.66 -6.52
CA TRP A 9 -59.19 79.55 -7.66
C TRP A 9 -60.67 79.52 -8.04
N THR A 10 -61.31 80.69 -7.95
CA THR A 10 -62.56 81.02 -8.63
C THR A 10 -62.21 81.75 -9.93
N GLY A 11 -62.81 81.34 -11.06
CA GLY A 11 -62.30 81.55 -12.41
C GLY A 11 -62.28 82.98 -13.00
N GLU A 12 -62.24 84.04 -12.20
CA GLU A 12 -62.24 85.43 -12.71
C GLU A 12 -61.30 86.40 -11.95
N GLN A 13 -60.14 85.94 -11.45
CA GLN A 13 -59.21 86.82 -10.72
C GLN A 13 -57.98 87.23 -11.58
N TRP A 14 -57.75 88.54 -11.68
CA TRP A 14 -56.59 89.13 -12.38
C TRP A 14 -55.33 89.10 -11.48
N ASP A 15 -54.21 88.69 -12.06
CA ASP A 15 -53.07 88.05 -11.40
C ASP A 15 -51.91 89.01 -11.05
N TRP A 16 -52.21 90.24 -10.61
CA TRP A 16 -51.19 91.23 -10.22
C TRP A 16 -51.50 91.96 -8.90
N PRO A 17 -50.54 92.12 -7.95
CA PRO A 17 -49.21 91.51 -7.86
C PRO A 17 -49.14 90.44 -6.76
N LEU A 18 -48.71 89.23 -7.12
CA LEU A 18 -48.12 88.19 -6.26
C LEU A 18 -48.53 88.26 -4.77
N GLN A 19 -49.74 87.80 -4.47
CA GLN A 19 -50.23 87.73 -3.08
C GLN A 19 -49.41 86.71 -2.27
N HIS A 20 -48.65 87.29 -1.32
CA HIS A 20 -48.32 86.86 0.05
C HIS A 20 -47.80 85.46 0.40
N ASN A 21 -47.70 84.52 -0.52
CA ASN A 21 -46.89 83.32 -0.33
C ASN A 21 -46.22 82.99 -1.66
N ASP A 22 -44.98 83.48 -1.82
CA ASP A 22 -44.02 83.06 -2.86
C ASP A 22 -44.26 81.59 -3.20
N GLY A 23 -44.71 81.28 -4.43
CA GLY A 23 -45.19 79.98 -4.93
C GLY A 23 -44.19 78.82 -4.83
N VAL A 24 -43.71 78.55 -3.61
CA VAL A 24 -42.86 77.46 -3.18
C VAL A 24 -43.76 76.54 -2.38
N VAL A 25 -44.22 75.49 -3.05
CA VAL A 25 -45.05 74.47 -2.44
C VAL A 25 -44.13 73.43 -1.80
N LYS A 26 -43.49 73.82 -0.69
CA LYS A 26 -42.67 73.03 0.26
C LYS A 26 -41.49 72.24 -0.33
N VAL A 27 -40.28 72.52 0.15
CA VAL A 27 -39.13 71.59 0.06
C VAL A 27 -39.24 70.61 1.24
N GLN A 28 -39.44 69.31 0.97
CA GLN A 28 -39.42 68.29 2.01
C GLN A 28 -38.20 67.39 1.84
N ASN A 29 -37.34 67.38 2.86
CA ASN A 29 -36.31 66.35 3.03
C ASN A 29 -36.86 65.32 4.03
N LEU A 30 -37.62 64.36 3.51
CA LEU A 30 -37.95 63.14 4.25
C LEU A 30 -36.73 62.25 4.04
N GLY A 31 -36.04 61.75 5.07
CA GLY A 31 -34.72 61.10 4.93
C GLY A 31 -34.57 60.01 3.85
N ASN A 32 -35.67 59.54 3.25
CA ASN A 32 -35.75 58.54 2.19
C ASN A 32 -36.01 59.13 0.79
N LYS A 33 -36.47 60.38 0.65
CA LYS A 33 -36.78 61.08 -0.63
C LYS A 33 -36.74 62.60 -0.47
N TRP A 34 -36.10 63.27 -1.42
CA TRP A 34 -36.12 64.74 -1.53
C TRP A 34 -37.07 65.17 -2.64
N GLU A 35 -38.03 66.07 -2.33
CA GLU A 35 -39.01 66.57 -3.29
C GLU A 35 -39.21 68.09 -3.17
N VAL A 36 -39.31 68.74 -4.33
CA VAL A 36 -39.63 70.16 -4.48
C VAL A 36 -40.83 70.33 -5.41
N GLY A 37 -41.86 71.01 -4.93
CA GLY A 37 -43.02 71.43 -5.73
C GLY A 37 -42.95 72.94 -6.05
N LEU A 38 -43.07 73.27 -7.33
CA LEU A 38 -43.18 74.65 -7.82
C LEU A 38 -44.48 74.80 -8.61
N ASP A 39 -45.22 75.88 -8.40
CA ASP A 39 -46.35 76.21 -9.26
C ASP A 39 -45.84 76.78 -10.60
N ALA A 40 -46.23 76.13 -11.70
CA ALA A 40 -45.84 76.46 -13.06
C ALA A 40 -47.04 76.43 -14.02
N GLN A 41 -48.27 76.65 -13.52
CA GLN A 41 -49.52 76.49 -14.29
C GLN A 41 -49.58 77.33 -15.57
N PHE A 42 -48.91 78.48 -15.59
CA PHE A 42 -48.89 79.40 -16.73
C PHE A 42 -47.79 79.09 -17.77
N PHE A 43 -46.97 78.06 -17.54
CA PHE A 43 -45.88 77.65 -18.43
C PHE A 43 -46.17 76.29 -19.06
N THR A 44 -45.85 76.16 -20.35
CA THR A 44 -45.89 74.86 -21.03
C THR A 44 -44.62 74.07 -20.72
N PRO A 45 -44.61 72.72 -20.86
CA PRO A 45 -43.41 71.91 -20.61
C PRO A 45 -42.16 72.32 -21.41
N LYS A 46 -42.33 72.97 -22.56
CA LYS A 46 -41.22 73.43 -23.41
C LYS A 46 -40.59 74.75 -22.93
N GLU A 47 -41.28 75.48 -22.06
CA GLU A 47 -40.87 76.78 -21.51
C GLU A 47 -40.24 76.65 -20.12
N ILE A 48 -40.10 75.42 -19.63
CA ILE A 48 -39.54 75.08 -18.32
C ILE A 48 -38.20 74.38 -18.55
N GLU A 49 -37.13 74.97 -18.03
CA GLU A 49 -35.80 74.43 -18.04
C GLU A 49 -35.34 74.14 -16.60
N VAL A 50 -34.96 72.89 -16.34
CA VAL A 50 -34.44 72.44 -15.04
C VAL A 50 -32.99 72.00 -15.24
N LYS A 51 -32.05 72.64 -14.55
CA LYS A 51 -30.61 72.38 -14.62
C LYS A 51 -30.02 72.20 -13.23
N VAL A 52 -29.01 71.35 -13.13
CA VAL A 52 -28.18 71.20 -11.93
C VAL A 52 -26.84 71.86 -12.21
N LEU A 53 -26.46 72.86 -11.40
CA LEU A 53 -25.21 73.60 -11.53
C LEU A 53 -24.47 73.52 -10.19
N GLY A 54 -23.46 72.65 -10.11
CA GLY A 54 -22.77 72.33 -8.85
C GLY A 54 -23.75 71.78 -7.82
N ASP A 55 -23.82 72.42 -6.65
CA ASP A 55 -24.69 72.01 -5.53
C ASP A 55 -26.07 72.69 -5.57
N HIS A 56 -26.43 73.30 -6.70
CA HIS A 56 -27.68 74.04 -6.85
C HIS A 56 -28.55 73.48 -7.99
N LEU A 57 -29.83 73.28 -7.69
CA LEU A 57 -30.89 73.01 -8.66
C LEU A 57 -31.49 74.34 -9.11
N VAL A 58 -31.34 74.67 -10.40
CA VAL A 58 -31.87 75.89 -11.00
C VAL A 58 -33.05 75.55 -11.91
N VAL A 59 -34.18 76.20 -11.65
CA VAL A 59 -35.43 76.08 -12.43
C VAL A 59 -35.71 77.44 -13.07
N ASN A 60 -35.75 77.45 -14.40
CA ASN A 60 -36.09 78.62 -15.21
C ASN A 60 -37.38 78.36 -15.98
N CYS A 61 -38.37 79.21 -15.77
CA CYS A 61 -39.62 79.22 -16.51
C CYS A 61 -39.73 80.56 -17.23
N SER A 62 -39.81 80.57 -18.56
CA SER A 62 -39.97 81.80 -19.34
C SER A 62 -40.81 81.55 -20.57
N HIS A 63 -41.81 82.40 -20.80
CA HIS A 63 -42.56 82.40 -22.06
C HIS A 63 -42.50 83.78 -22.71
N ASP A 64 -42.45 83.77 -24.05
CA ASP A 64 -42.52 84.99 -24.85
C ASP A 64 -43.93 85.62 -24.75
N GLU A 65 -44.03 86.89 -25.13
CA GLU A 65 -45.21 87.74 -24.97
C GLU A 65 -46.48 87.09 -25.55
N ARG A 66 -47.46 86.77 -24.68
CA ARG A 66 -48.76 86.19 -25.05
C ARG A 66 -49.83 87.27 -24.93
N SER A 67 -50.70 87.40 -25.93
CA SER A 67 -51.87 88.26 -25.85
C SER A 67 -52.98 87.54 -25.07
N ASP A 68 -53.45 88.19 -24.02
CA ASP A 68 -54.59 87.76 -23.20
C ASP A 68 -55.74 88.78 -23.34
N GLN A 69 -56.92 88.47 -22.80
CA GLN A 69 -58.11 89.35 -22.90
C GLN A 69 -57.90 90.78 -22.34
N HIS A 70 -56.84 91.01 -21.56
CA HIS A 70 -56.56 92.26 -20.85
C HIS A 70 -55.22 92.92 -21.26
N GLY A 71 -54.52 92.38 -22.27
CA GLY A 71 -53.25 92.92 -22.77
C GLY A 71 -52.22 91.84 -23.07
N ASN A 72 -51.00 92.27 -23.40
CA ASN A 72 -49.87 91.35 -23.59
C ASN A 72 -49.20 91.05 -22.25
N ILE A 73 -48.95 89.78 -21.97
CA ILE A 73 -48.31 89.29 -20.75
C ILE A 73 -47.06 88.50 -21.12
N SER A 74 -45.93 88.87 -20.54
CA SER A 74 -44.71 88.05 -20.51
C SER A 74 -44.37 87.73 -19.05
N ARG A 75 -44.06 86.46 -18.76
CA ARG A 75 -43.65 86.03 -17.41
C ARG A 75 -42.33 85.28 -17.48
N GLN A 76 -41.42 85.64 -16.57
CA GLN A 76 -40.16 84.95 -16.36
C GLN A 76 -39.93 84.72 -14.87
N ILE A 77 -39.63 83.47 -14.50
CA ILE A 77 -39.35 83.03 -13.13
C ILE A 77 -38.06 82.23 -13.16
N SER A 78 -37.10 82.60 -12.30
CA SER A 78 -35.87 81.83 -12.07
C SER A 78 -35.72 81.57 -10.57
N ARG A 79 -35.57 80.30 -10.19
CA ARG A 79 -35.39 79.88 -8.80
C ARG A 79 -34.21 78.92 -8.69
N SER A 80 -33.41 79.09 -7.64
CA SER A 80 -32.28 78.21 -7.32
C SER A 80 -32.48 77.63 -5.92
N TYR A 81 -32.36 76.31 -5.80
CA TYR A 81 -32.47 75.57 -4.55
C TYR A 81 -31.13 74.88 -4.27
N LYS A 82 -30.62 75.00 -3.04
CA LYS A 82 -29.43 74.25 -2.62
C LYS A 82 -29.79 72.78 -2.42
N LEU A 83 -29.07 71.88 -3.08
CA LEU A 83 -29.22 70.44 -2.90
C LEU A 83 -28.51 70.01 -1.60
N PRO A 84 -29.16 69.16 -0.78
CA PRO A 84 -28.49 68.51 0.35
C PRO A 84 -27.37 67.55 -0.09
N ASP A 85 -26.33 67.39 0.73
CA ASP A 85 -25.14 66.57 0.42
C ASP A 85 -25.44 65.07 0.21
N ASP A 86 -26.60 64.61 0.66
CA ASP A 86 -27.06 63.21 0.61
C ASP A 86 -27.86 62.85 -0.65
N VAL A 87 -28.06 63.80 -1.58
CA VAL A 87 -28.85 63.64 -2.80
C VAL A 87 -27.96 63.32 -4.02
N ASP A 88 -28.25 62.23 -4.73
CA ASP A 88 -27.56 61.88 -5.97
C ASP A 88 -28.09 62.71 -7.15
N THR A 89 -27.25 63.59 -7.70
CA THR A 89 -27.59 64.49 -8.81
C THR A 89 -27.97 63.76 -10.09
N SER A 90 -27.53 62.52 -10.28
CA SER A 90 -27.84 61.71 -11.46
C SER A 90 -29.28 61.16 -11.49
N THR A 91 -29.97 61.16 -10.35
CA THR A 91 -31.31 60.57 -10.18
C THR A 91 -32.44 61.61 -10.18
N ILE A 92 -32.13 62.89 -10.39
CA ILE A 92 -33.09 63.98 -10.36
C ILE A 92 -34.02 63.88 -11.57
N THR A 93 -35.33 63.80 -11.31
CA THR A 93 -36.37 63.80 -12.35
C THR A 93 -37.36 64.92 -12.10
N SER A 94 -37.82 65.58 -13.18
CA SER A 94 -38.86 66.61 -13.14
C SER A 94 -40.12 66.16 -13.87
N HIS A 95 -41.28 66.49 -13.32
CA HIS A 95 -42.58 66.13 -13.90
C HIS A 95 -43.60 67.26 -13.66
N LEU A 96 -44.15 67.82 -14.74
CA LEU A 96 -45.24 68.78 -14.66
C LEU A 96 -46.58 68.05 -14.56
N THR A 97 -47.33 68.28 -13.48
CA THR A 97 -48.66 67.69 -13.30
C THR A 97 -49.72 68.39 -14.15
N PRO A 98 -50.85 67.74 -14.47
CA PRO A 98 -51.95 68.35 -15.22
C PRO A 98 -52.54 69.61 -14.56
N HIS A 99 -52.37 69.75 -13.25
CA HIS A 99 -52.81 70.90 -12.46
C HIS A 99 -51.79 72.04 -12.41
N GLY A 100 -50.74 72.01 -13.24
CA GLY A 100 -49.76 73.09 -13.35
C GLY A 100 -48.61 73.06 -12.35
N VAL A 101 -48.55 72.08 -11.44
CA VAL A 101 -47.47 71.98 -10.44
C VAL A 101 -46.30 71.17 -11.00
N LEU A 102 -45.10 71.75 -11.05
CA LEU A 102 -43.85 71.11 -11.38
C LEU A 102 -43.30 70.40 -10.14
N ARG A 103 -43.17 69.07 -10.21
CA ARG A 103 -42.57 68.25 -9.15
C ARG A 103 -41.18 67.78 -9.55
N ILE A 104 -40.20 68.07 -8.72
CA ILE A 104 -38.81 67.64 -8.90
C ILE A 104 -38.48 66.67 -7.76
N ARG A 105 -38.03 65.46 -8.10
CA ARG A 105 -37.80 64.37 -7.14
C ARG A 105 -36.42 63.78 -7.31
N SER A 106 -35.80 63.41 -6.18
CA SER A 106 -34.53 62.69 -6.14
C SER A 106 -34.49 61.66 -5.01
N ILE A 107 -33.63 60.65 -5.16
CA ILE A 107 -33.43 59.57 -4.16
C ILE A 107 -32.20 59.93 -3.30
N THR A 108 -32.31 59.74 -1.98
CA THR A 108 -31.18 59.92 -1.06
C THR A 108 -30.28 58.69 -1.05
N THR A 109 -28.96 58.89 -0.94
CA THR A 109 -27.93 57.84 -0.97
C THR A 109 -28.09 56.78 0.13
N ARG A 110 -28.77 57.09 1.24
CA ARG A 110 -29.10 56.17 2.33
C ARG A 110 -29.92 54.94 1.90
N ASN A 111 -30.87 55.09 0.97
CA ASN A 111 -31.70 53.97 0.52
C ASN A 111 -30.89 52.88 -0.21
N ARG A 112 -29.79 53.21 -0.89
CA ARG A 112 -28.94 52.18 -1.50
C ARG A 112 -28.28 51.28 -0.46
N LEU A 113 -28.00 51.80 0.73
CA LEU A 113 -27.46 51.02 1.83
C LEU A 113 -28.56 50.21 2.52
N GLU A 114 -29.74 50.79 2.79
CA GLU A 114 -30.88 50.04 3.37
C GLU A 114 -31.46 48.97 2.42
N ASP A 115 -31.49 49.20 1.11
CA ASP A 115 -31.92 48.19 0.13
C ASP A 115 -30.90 47.04 0.04
N VAL A 116 -29.61 47.34 0.20
CA VAL A 116 -28.54 46.34 0.26
C VAL A 116 -28.56 45.62 1.61
N GLU A 117 -28.83 46.31 2.71
CA GLU A 117 -28.92 45.74 4.06
C GLU A 117 -30.17 44.87 4.22
N TYR A 118 -31.32 45.30 3.67
CA TYR A 118 -32.55 44.51 3.58
C TYR A 118 -32.38 43.33 2.61
N ALA A 119 -31.67 43.49 1.49
CA ALA A 119 -31.35 42.38 0.58
C ALA A 119 -30.36 41.39 1.21
N ILE A 120 -29.38 41.85 1.99
CA ILE A 120 -28.46 41.02 2.77
C ILE A 120 -29.22 40.31 3.90
N GLU A 121 -30.12 40.99 4.60
CA GLU A 121 -30.90 40.40 5.68
C GLU A 121 -31.92 39.38 5.13
N SER A 122 -32.55 39.67 3.99
CA SER A 122 -33.45 38.76 3.27
C SER A 122 -32.69 37.56 2.69
N ALA A 123 -31.53 37.78 2.08
CA ALA A 123 -30.65 36.71 1.62
C ALA A 123 -30.14 35.87 2.81
N SER A 124 -29.83 36.48 3.94
CA SER A 124 -29.40 35.78 5.16
C SER A 124 -30.53 34.96 5.79
N ARG A 125 -31.79 35.44 5.74
CA ARG A 125 -32.97 34.68 6.19
C ARG A 125 -33.27 33.52 5.25
N ILE A 126 -33.17 33.72 3.94
CA ILE A 126 -33.33 32.66 2.93
C ILE A 126 -32.20 31.62 3.02
N LEU A 127 -30.97 32.05 3.31
CA LEU A 127 -29.82 31.16 3.53
C LEU A 127 -29.93 30.39 4.86
N ARG A 128 -30.36 31.04 5.95
CA ARG A 128 -30.61 30.36 7.24
C ARG A 128 -31.76 29.34 7.16
N PHE A 129 -32.79 29.59 6.35
CA PHE A 129 -33.89 28.63 6.17
C PHE A 129 -33.52 27.42 5.28
N LYS A 130 -32.38 27.46 4.58
CA LYS A 130 -31.97 26.42 3.60
C LYS A 130 -30.84 25.51 4.08
N PHE A 131 -30.18 25.83 5.18
CA PHE A 131 -29.15 24.97 5.76
C PHE A 131 -29.72 23.78 6.55
N ASP A 132 -30.99 23.83 6.98
CA ASP A 132 -31.64 22.71 7.69
C ASP A 132 -32.35 21.71 6.77
N ASN A 133 -32.36 21.92 5.45
CA ASN A 133 -32.96 20.97 4.50
C ASN A 133 -32.28 21.02 3.13
N ILE A 134 -31.06 20.49 3.07
CA ILE A 134 -30.28 20.32 1.83
C ILE A 134 -30.89 19.16 1.01
N SER A 135 -31.97 19.45 0.26
CA SER A 135 -32.58 18.52 -0.70
C SER A 135 -32.19 18.80 -2.15
N CYS A 136 -31.29 19.76 -2.42
CA CYS A 136 -30.84 20.11 -3.77
C CYS A 136 -29.45 19.58 -4.14
N TRP A 137 -28.68 19.05 -3.16
CA TRP A 137 -27.39 18.38 -3.41
C TRP A 137 -27.54 16.88 -3.72
N THR A 138 -28.71 16.31 -3.42
CA THR A 138 -28.96 14.88 -3.60
C THR A 138 -28.91 14.48 -5.07
N SER A 139 -29.20 15.35 -6.04
CA SER A 139 -29.20 14.98 -7.46
C SER A 139 -27.79 14.80 -8.05
N VAL A 140 -26.82 15.63 -7.62
CA VAL A 140 -25.41 15.53 -8.05
C VAL A 140 -24.71 14.41 -7.29
N LEU A 141 -25.00 14.25 -6.00
CA LEU A 141 -24.54 13.11 -5.20
C LEU A 141 -25.10 11.78 -5.75
N LEU A 142 -26.39 11.69 -6.06
CA LEU A 142 -27.05 10.49 -6.57
C LEU A 142 -26.50 10.10 -7.95
N TRP A 143 -26.17 11.08 -8.80
CA TRP A 143 -25.61 10.83 -10.13
C TRP A 143 -24.10 10.50 -10.15
N LEU A 144 -23.28 11.10 -9.26
CA LEU A 144 -21.90 10.65 -9.03
C LEU A 144 -21.85 9.26 -8.38
N VAL A 145 -22.79 9.00 -7.46
CA VAL A 145 -23.08 7.67 -6.91
C VAL A 145 -23.48 6.69 -8.02
N LEU A 146 -24.20 7.11 -9.07
CA LEU A 146 -24.54 6.32 -10.27
C LEU A 146 -23.31 6.02 -11.16
N LYS A 147 -22.28 6.88 -11.22
CA LYS A 147 -21.01 6.52 -11.88
C LYS A 147 -20.17 5.51 -11.06
N ILE A 148 -20.42 5.45 -9.75
CA ILE A 148 -19.91 4.43 -8.81
C ILE A 148 -20.81 3.17 -8.80
N GLN A 149 -22.02 3.19 -9.39
CA GLN A 149 -22.97 2.06 -9.43
C GLN A 149 -22.56 0.84 -10.29
N ARG A 150 -21.33 0.78 -10.79
CA ARG A 150 -20.72 -0.52 -11.16
C ARG A 150 -20.23 -1.33 -9.94
N MET A 151 -20.56 -0.91 -8.71
CA MET A 151 -20.30 -1.67 -7.49
C MET A 151 -21.60 -2.10 -6.80
N PRO A 152 -21.66 -3.34 -6.26
CA PRO A 152 -22.81 -3.83 -5.51
C PRO A 152 -23.05 -2.98 -4.25
N TYR A 153 -24.32 -2.85 -3.87
CA TYR A 153 -24.85 -1.96 -2.83
C TYR A 153 -24.23 -2.13 -1.43
N ASN A 154 -23.54 -3.26 -1.17
CA ASN A 154 -22.99 -3.64 0.13
C ASN A 154 -21.63 -3.00 0.49
N SER A 155 -21.05 -2.10 -0.33
CA SER A 155 -19.69 -1.60 -0.14
C SER A 155 -19.58 -0.10 0.20
N ARG A 156 -20.64 0.53 0.68
CA ARG A 156 -20.65 1.97 1.03
C ARG A 156 -20.68 2.13 2.54
N ILE A 157 -19.68 2.82 3.09
CA ILE A 157 -19.58 3.09 4.52
C ILE A 157 -19.53 4.61 4.69
N PHE A 158 -20.51 5.15 5.41
CA PHE A 158 -20.53 6.55 5.81
C PHE A 158 -19.82 6.66 7.16
N ILE A 159 -18.78 7.50 7.22
CA ILE A 159 -18.08 7.81 8.46
C ILE A 159 -18.43 9.26 8.78
N GLU A 160 -19.31 9.43 9.75
CA GLU A 160 -19.66 10.74 10.29
C GLU A 160 -18.64 11.09 11.38
N VAL A 161 -18.16 12.35 11.37
CA VAL A 161 -17.42 12.90 12.49
C VAL A 161 -18.46 13.14 13.58
N ASP A 162 -18.23 12.56 14.75
CA ASP A 162 -19.24 12.51 15.82
C ASP A 162 -19.25 13.84 16.57
N ASP A 163 -20.01 14.80 16.05
CA ASP A 163 -20.13 16.16 16.59
C ASP A 163 -20.94 16.22 17.90
N THR A 164 -21.46 15.08 18.37
CA THR A 164 -22.35 14.98 19.54
C THR A 164 -21.62 14.84 20.89
N LYS A 165 -20.29 14.73 20.88
CA LYS A 165 -19.48 14.65 22.10
C LYS A 165 -19.32 16.04 22.74
N GLU A 166 -19.51 16.12 24.06
CA GLU A 166 -19.42 17.37 24.85
C GLU A 166 -18.05 18.10 24.72
N ASP A 167 -16.98 17.39 24.33
CA ASP A 167 -15.63 17.92 24.12
C ASP A 167 -15.27 18.20 22.63
N PHE A 168 -16.24 18.22 21.72
CA PHE A 168 -15.98 18.40 20.29
C PHE A 168 -15.53 19.83 19.97
N ASN A 169 -14.24 19.98 19.67
CA ASN A 169 -13.70 21.22 19.11
C ASN A 169 -13.38 21.03 17.61
N PRO A 170 -14.13 21.67 16.69
CA PRO A 170 -13.94 21.51 15.24
C PRO A 170 -12.60 22.04 14.74
N SER A 171 -11.93 22.90 15.51
CA SER A 171 -10.58 23.39 15.21
C SER A 171 -9.46 22.43 15.64
N SER A 172 -9.77 21.38 16.39
CA SER A 172 -8.81 20.36 16.82
C SER A 172 -8.63 19.27 15.76
N ILE A 173 -7.42 18.75 15.61
CA ILE A 173 -7.11 17.69 14.61
C ILE A 173 -7.56 16.29 15.05
N GLN A 174 -7.82 16.10 16.35
CA GLN A 174 -8.04 14.78 16.96
C GLN A 174 -9.28 14.03 16.41
N PRO A 175 -10.46 14.67 16.23
CA PRO A 175 -11.62 13.98 15.67
C PRO A 175 -11.37 13.44 14.25
N TYR A 176 -10.61 14.18 13.45
CA TYR A 176 -10.26 13.79 12.09
C TYR A 176 -9.20 12.68 12.05
N LEU A 177 -8.29 12.65 13.03
CA LEU A 177 -7.35 11.53 13.22
C LEU A 177 -8.09 10.23 13.53
N ASP A 178 -9.09 10.30 14.42
CA ASP A 178 -9.92 9.15 14.78
C ASP A 178 -10.77 8.66 13.60
N ALA A 179 -11.35 9.59 12.82
CA ALA A 179 -12.05 9.28 11.57
C ALA A 179 -11.12 8.61 10.54
N GLY A 180 -9.89 9.12 10.38
CA GLY A 180 -8.86 8.53 9.53
C GLY A 180 -8.47 7.12 9.96
N LEU A 181 -8.32 6.87 11.27
CA LEU A 181 -8.04 5.54 11.83
C LEU A 181 -9.18 4.55 11.58
N LYS A 182 -10.44 4.97 11.70
CA LYS A 182 -11.60 4.15 11.33
C LYS A 182 -11.58 3.80 9.84
N LEU A 183 -11.34 4.79 8.97
CA LEU A 183 -11.26 4.57 7.52
C LEU A 183 -10.12 3.61 7.15
N ARG A 184 -8.96 3.75 7.81
CA ARG A 184 -7.81 2.85 7.63
C ARG A 184 -8.11 1.41 8.06
N LYS A 185 -8.79 1.20 9.19
CA LYS A 185 -9.18 -0.14 9.66
C LYS A 185 -10.09 -0.87 8.68
N LEU A 186 -11.06 -0.15 8.11
CA LEU A 186 -11.95 -0.68 7.08
C LEU A 186 -11.19 -1.13 5.82
N CYS A 187 -10.11 -0.43 5.47
CA CYS A 187 -9.24 -0.82 4.36
C CYS A 187 -8.32 -2.01 4.69
N THR A 188 -8.24 -2.48 5.95
CA THR A 188 -7.37 -3.61 6.33
C THR A 188 -8.09 -4.93 6.51
N GLN A 189 -9.42 -4.93 6.67
CA GLN A 189 -10.19 -6.14 7.05
C GLN A 189 -10.66 -7.00 5.87
N ASP A 190 -10.79 -6.45 4.66
CA ASP A 190 -11.22 -7.20 3.47
C ASP A 190 -10.33 -6.85 2.26
N ASN A 191 -9.55 -7.83 1.76
CA ASN A 191 -8.90 -7.88 0.43
C ASN A 191 -8.66 -6.53 -0.29
N CYS A 192 -7.91 -5.62 0.33
CA CYS A 192 -7.56 -4.32 -0.26
C CYS A 192 -6.39 -4.36 -1.25
N GLU A 193 -5.80 -5.53 -1.50
CA GLU A 193 -4.63 -5.65 -2.38
C GLU A 193 -4.94 -5.41 -3.87
N ARG A 194 -6.21 -5.16 -4.26
CA ARG A 194 -6.59 -4.97 -5.67
C ARG A 194 -7.50 -3.77 -6.00
N LYS A 195 -7.88 -2.92 -5.05
CA LYS A 195 -8.80 -1.79 -5.34
C LYS A 195 -8.29 -0.47 -4.75
N LEU A 196 -8.27 0.58 -5.60
CA LEU A 196 -8.08 1.98 -5.18
C LEU A 196 -9.06 2.30 -4.04
N ASN A 197 -8.54 2.81 -2.91
CA ASN A 197 -9.34 3.25 -1.78
C ASN A 197 -9.93 4.61 -2.10
N ARG A 198 -11.24 4.66 -2.39
CA ARG A 198 -11.95 5.88 -2.80
C ARG A 198 -12.71 6.45 -1.62
N ALA A 199 -12.51 7.72 -1.33
CA ALA A 199 -13.22 8.46 -0.29
C ALA A 199 -13.80 9.75 -0.84
N VAL A 200 -15.03 10.08 -0.45
CA VAL A 200 -15.68 11.35 -0.76
C VAL A 200 -15.71 12.17 0.52
N LEU A 201 -15.09 13.34 0.50
CA LEU A 201 -15.06 14.26 1.63
C LEU A 201 -16.13 15.33 1.42
N GLY A 202 -17.23 15.18 2.15
CA GLY A 202 -18.35 16.13 2.19
C GLY A 202 -18.23 17.12 3.35
N LEU A 203 -17.02 17.51 3.73
CA LEU A 203 -16.75 18.37 4.87
C LEU A 203 -16.62 19.85 4.42
N PRO A 204 -16.88 20.84 5.29
CA PRO A 204 -16.50 22.23 5.08
C PRO A 204 -15.01 22.37 4.72
N HIS A 205 -14.63 23.49 4.09
CA HIS A 205 -13.26 23.67 3.58
C HIS A 205 -12.19 23.47 4.66
N GLN A 206 -12.37 24.12 5.82
CA GLN A 206 -11.42 24.07 6.94
C GLN A 206 -11.26 22.65 7.50
N GLU A 207 -12.37 21.94 7.68
CA GLU A 207 -12.41 20.57 8.18
C GLU A 207 -11.81 19.58 7.17
N THR A 208 -12.05 19.80 5.88
CA THR A 208 -11.44 19.02 4.80
C THR A 208 -9.92 19.11 4.86
N MET A 209 -9.38 20.31 5.12
CA MET A 209 -7.93 20.50 5.26
C MET A 209 -7.37 19.87 6.54
N LEU A 210 -8.10 19.93 7.65
CA LEU A 210 -7.73 19.22 8.89
C LEU A 210 -7.71 17.71 8.69
N PHE A 211 -8.71 17.17 7.99
CA PHE A 211 -8.74 15.76 7.61
C PHE A 211 -7.59 15.37 6.70
N LEU A 212 -7.28 16.15 5.66
CA LEU A 212 -6.16 15.86 4.76
C LEU A 212 -4.81 15.91 5.50
N ARG A 213 -4.65 16.80 6.48
CA ARG A 213 -3.48 16.82 7.38
C ARG A 213 -3.42 15.58 8.26
N ALA A 214 -4.54 15.17 8.86
CA ALA A 214 -4.60 13.94 9.65
C ALA A 214 -4.31 12.70 8.79
N ALA A 215 -4.87 12.63 7.57
CA ALA A 215 -4.60 11.58 6.59
C ALA A 215 -3.11 11.54 6.19
N LEU A 216 -2.46 12.69 6.06
CA LEU A 216 -1.02 12.77 5.82
C LEU A 216 -0.22 12.18 6.98
N MET A 217 -0.55 12.55 8.23
CA MET A 217 0.08 11.98 9.44
C MET A 217 -0.12 10.46 9.55
N LEU A 218 -1.25 9.95 9.09
CA LEU A 218 -1.58 8.53 9.11
C LEU A 218 -1.00 7.73 7.92
N GLY A 219 -0.32 8.39 6.98
CA GLY A 219 0.24 7.76 5.77
C GLY A 219 -0.80 7.37 4.72
N MET A 220 -1.97 8.03 4.74
CA MET A 220 -3.11 7.78 3.86
C MET A 220 -3.13 8.72 2.63
N ILE A 221 -2.07 9.50 2.44
CA ILE A 221 -1.83 10.31 1.25
C ILE A 221 -0.77 9.59 0.42
N ASN A 222 -1.22 8.69 -0.46
CA ASN A 222 -0.37 7.92 -1.37
C ASN A 222 -1.14 7.54 -2.66
N ILE A 223 -0.48 6.87 -3.59
CA ILE A 223 -1.05 6.47 -4.90
C ILE A 223 -2.29 5.54 -4.82
N ASN A 224 -2.48 4.84 -3.71
CA ASN A 224 -3.59 3.90 -3.54
C ASN A 224 -4.88 4.60 -3.10
N TYR A 225 -4.81 5.84 -2.63
CA TYR A 225 -5.97 6.61 -2.19
C TYR A 225 -6.42 7.62 -3.25
N TRP A 226 -7.74 7.70 -3.40
CA TRP A 226 -8.40 8.71 -4.22
C TRP A 226 -9.43 9.46 -3.39
N TYR A 227 -9.20 10.75 -3.17
CA TYR A 227 -10.13 11.63 -2.48
C TYR A 227 -10.88 12.52 -3.47
N PHE A 228 -12.20 12.52 -3.36
CA PHE A 228 -13.08 13.48 -4.02
C PHE A 228 -13.46 14.57 -3.03
N LEU A 229 -13.07 15.81 -3.34
CA LEU A 229 -13.19 16.97 -2.47
C LEU A 229 -14.37 17.82 -2.98
N THR A 230 -15.39 18.04 -2.16
CA THR A 230 -16.57 18.83 -2.58
C THR A 230 -16.37 20.33 -2.31
N SER A 231 -15.72 20.67 -1.21
CA SER A 231 -15.60 22.03 -0.68
C SER A 231 -14.36 22.79 -1.15
N ILE A 232 -13.31 22.10 -1.62
CA ILE A 232 -12.07 22.76 -2.05
C ILE A 232 -12.27 23.43 -3.42
N ASP A 233 -11.88 24.69 -3.51
CA ASP A 233 -12.19 25.56 -4.66
C ASP A 233 -11.10 25.56 -5.74
N ASP A 234 -9.84 25.37 -5.37
CA ASP A 234 -8.75 25.34 -6.32
C ASP A 234 -7.65 24.40 -5.83
N LEU A 235 -7.32 23.39 -6.64
CA LEU A 235 -6.21 22.47 -6.35
C LEU A 235 -4.83 23.13 -6.55
N SER A 236 -4.79 24.32 -7.15
CA SER A 236 -3.57 25.11 -7.32
C SER A 236 -3.21 25.98 -6.10
N ASP A 237 -4.02 25.95 -5.04
CA ASP A 237 -3.72 26.66 -3.80
C ASP A 237 -2.43 26.15 -3.12
N SER A 238 -1.68 27.06 -2.51
CA SER A 238 -0.42 26.80 -1.79
C SER A 238 -0.61 25.88 -0.59
N HIS A 239 -1.79 25.89 0.03
CA HIS A 239 -2.08 25.02 1.17
C HIS A 239 -2.14 23.53 0.81
N ILE A 240 -2.25 23.19 -0.47
CA ILE A 240 -2.25 21.82 -0.99
C ILE A 240 -0.82 21.33 -1.31
N ASP A 241 0.18 22.22 -1.32
CA ASP A 241 1.58 21.89 -1.63
C ASP A 241 2.14 20.69 -0.85
N PRO A 242 1.88 20.52 0.47
CA PRO A 242 2.34 19.34 1.22
C PRO A 242 1.80 17.99 0.70
N LEU A 243 0.72 18.01 -0.07
CA LEU A 243 0.05 16.83 -0.63
C LEU A 243 0.51 16.53 -2.07
N ARG A 244 1.08 17.51 -2.79
CA ARG A 244 1.39 17.43 -4.23
C ARG A 244 2.44 16.40 -4.59
N HIS A 245 3.39 16.13 -3.70
CA HIS A 245 4.52 15.24 -3.96
C HIS A 245 4.29 13.78 -3.57
N ASN A 246 3.10 13.46 -3.04
CA ASN A 246 2.78 12.13 -2.52
C ASN A 246 1.99 11.25 -3.51
N MET A 247 1.85 11.71 -4.77
CA MET A 247 1.20 10.95 -5.85
C MET A 247 -0.25 10.53 -5.54
N VAL A 248 -0.90 11.24 -4.61
CA VAL A 248 -2.30 11.00 -4.24
C VAL A 248 -3.23 11.52 -5.33
N ARG A 249 -4.31 10.79 -5.60
CA ARG A 249 -5.33 11.25 -6.55
C ARG A 249 -6.33 12.16 -5.83
N LEU A 250 -6.29 13.47 -6.10
CA LEU A 250 -7.26 14.43 -5.58
C LEU A 250 -8.11 14.96 -6.73
N THR A 251 -9.44 14.90 -6.57
CA THR A 251 -10.39 15.43 -7.56
C THR A 251 -11.29 16.44 -6.89
N THR A 252 -11.47 17.60 -7.50
CA THR A 252 -12.46 18.60 -7.05
C THR A 252 -13.36 19.04 -8.21
N THR A 253 -14.44 19.73 -7.88
CA THR A 253 -15.38 20.32 -8.82
C THR A 253 -15.55 21.81 -8.61
N ASN A 254 -15.43 22.58 -9.68
CA ASN A 254 -15.51 24.03 -9.68
C ASN A 254 -16.66 24.51 -10.55
N GLN A 255 -17.37 25.57 -10.13
CA GLN A 255 -18.51 26.12 -10.88
C GLN A 255 -18.11 27.14 -11.95
N PHE A 256 -16.87 27.62 -11.93
CA PHE A 256 -16.38 28.69 -12.80
C PHE A 256 -15.04 28.31 -13.45
N ASN A 257 -14.83 28.70 -14.71
CA ASN A 257 -13.62 28.34 -15.45
C ASN A 257 -12.59 29.47 -15.46
N ARG A 258 -11.54 29.37 -14.65
CA ARG A 258 -10.45 30.36 -14.59
C ARG A 258 -9.75 30.57 -15.94
N SER A 259 -9.68 29.53 -16.78
CA SER A 259 -9.07 29.59 -18.12
C SER A 259 -9.96 30.23 -19.20
N LEU A 260 -11.27 30.29 -18.98
CA LEU A 260 -12.25 30.93 -19.86
C LEU A 260 -12.56 32.37 -19.40
N LEU A 261 -12.27 32.67 -18.13
CA LEU A 261 -12.29 34.01 -17.56
C LEU A 261 -11.14 34.89 -18.07
N SER A 262 -10.04 34.32 -18.57
CA SER A 262 -8.93 35.09 -19.14
C SER A 262 -9.31 35.82 -20.44
N THR A 263 -10.38 35.41 -21.12
CA THR A 263 -10.84 36.04 -22.36
C THR A 263 -11.86 37.18 -22.14
N ASP A 264 -12.56 37.23 -21.01
CA ASP A 264 -13.52 38.30 -20.65
C ASP A 264 -12.96 39.16 -19.50
N SER A 265 -12.40 40.32 -19.83
CA SER A 265 -11.63 41.17 -18.89
C SER A 265 -12.37 41.58 -17.62
N LYS A 266 -13.71 41.71 -17.66
CA LYS A 266 -14.53 42.18 -16.54
C LYS A 266 -14.68 41.15 -15.41
N TYR A 267 -14.85 39.88 -15.75
CA TYR A 267 -15.08 38.84 -14.75
C TYR A 267 -13.79 38.38 -14.07
N PHE A 268 -12.67 38.36 -14.81
CA PHE A 268 -11.35 38.14 -14.23
C PHE A 268 -10.98 39.26 -13.24
N GLN A 269 -11.28 40.52 -13.59
CA GLN A 269 -11.11 41.66 -12.69
C GLN A 269 -11.90 41.46 -11.40
N ALA A 270 -13.20 41.15 -11.46
CA ALA A 270 -14.04 40.94 -10.27
C ALA A 270 -13.47 39.89 -9.30
N ILE A 271 -13.00 38.75 -9.80
CA ILE A 271 -12.38 37.69 -8.98
C ILE A 271 -11.05 38.17 -8.39
N SER A 272 -10.20 38.81 -9.19
CA SER A 272 -8.90 39.31 -8.72
C SER A 272 -9.05 40.40 -7.66
N THR A 273 -10.04 41.28 -7.82
CA THR A 273 -10.37 42.34 -6.86
C THR A 273 -10.91 41.75 -5.57
N PHE A 274 -11.81 40.76 -5.65
CA PHE A 274 -12.28 40.03 -4.47
C PHE A 274 -11.14 39.36 -3.71
N GLN A 275 -10.29 38.59 -4.40
CA GLN A 275 -9.16 37.91 -3.78
C GLN A 275 -8.21 38.90 -3.10
N HIS A 276 -7.91 40.02 -3.75
CA HIS A 276 -7.07 41.08 -3.18
C HIS A 276 -7.71 41.71 -1.93
N ILE A 277 -8.99 42.12 -1.99
CA ILE A 277 -9.69 42.71 -0.85
C ILE A 277 -9.79 41.72 0.31
N PHE A 278 -10.20 40.48 0.01
CA PHE A 278 -10.35 39.42 1.00
C PHE A 278 -9.02 39.12 1.72
N SER A 279 -7.92 39.01 0.97
CA SER A 279 -6.57 38.80 1.55
C SER A 279 -6.11 39.96 2.44
N LYS A 280 -6.56 41.18 2.15
CA LYS A 280 -6.21 42.38 2.92
C LYS A 280 -7.02 42.48 4.20
N GLU A 281 -8.32 42.18 4.15
CA GLU A 281 -9.21 42.27 5.30
C GLU A 281 -9.11 41.06 6.23
N ASN A 282 -8.77 39.88 5.70
CA ASN A 282 -8.65 38.64 6.45
C ASN A 282 -7.26 38.02 6.27
N PRO A 283 -6.20 38.62 6.85
CA PRO A 283 -4.83 38.12 6.70
C PRO A 283 -4.61 36.76 7.37
N GLU A 284 -5.44 36.40 8.36
CA GLU A 284 -5.39 35.09 9.05
C GLU A 284 -6.21 34.00 8.35
N ALA A 285 -7.01 34.36 7.33
CA ALA A 285 -7.82 33.38 6.62
C ALA A 285 -6.94 32.46 5.78
N MET A 286 -7.03 31.16 6.08
CA MET A 286 -6.26 30.11 5.41
C MET A 286 -6.75 29.80 3.99
N TYR A 287 -7.87 30.38 3.54
CA TYR A 287 -8.39 30.18 2.19
C TYR A 287 -9.36 31.31 1.81
N SER A 288 -9.57 31.50 0.51
CA SER A 288 -10.57 32.44 -0.02
C SER A 288 -11.84 31.66 -0.42
N PRO A 289 -13.03 32.01 0.10
CA PRO A 289 -14.29 31.32 -0.19
C PRO A 289 -14.85 31.75 -1.55
N LEU A 290 -14.18 31.31 -2.61
CA LEU A 290 -14.43 31.80 -3.96
C LEU A 290 -15.74 31.25 -4.53
N LYS A 291 -16.13 30.01 -4.21
CA LYS A 291 -17.44 29.47 -4.58
C LYS A 291 -18.60 30.27 -3.97
N ASP A 292 -18.50 30.62 -2.70
CA ASP A 292 -19.55 31.38 -2.00
C ASP A 292 -19.67 32.79 -2.57
N PHE A 293 -18.54 33.45 -2.82
CA PHE A 293 -18.50 34.74 -3.50
C PHE A 293 -19.19 34.70 -4.87
N VAL A 294 -18.90 33.68 -5.69
CA VAL A 294 -19.51 33.53 -7.03
C VAL A 294 -21.03 33.39 -6.93
N VAL A 295 -21.53 32.61 -5.98
CA VAL A 295 -22.97 32.42 -5.79
C VAL A 295 -23.64 33.71 -5.30
N ILE A 296 -23.04 34.41 -4.34
CA ILE A 296 -23.58 35.68 -3.80
C ILE A 296 -23.58 36.76 -4.88
N HIS A 297 -22.48 36.90 -5.61
CA HIS A 297 -22.37 37.83 -6.74
C HIS A 297 -23.48 37.58 -7.77
N ASP A 298 -23.69 36.33 -8.14
CA ASP A 298 -24.71 35.94 -9.12
C ASP A 298 -26.13 36.15 -8.61
N ALA A 299 -26.38 35.96 -7.31
CA ALA A 299 -27.66 36.25 -6.67
C ALA A 299 -27.97 37.75 -6.71
N ILE A 300 -27.00 38.61 -6.35
CA ILE A 300 -27.16 40.07 -6.41
C ILE A 300 -27.38 40.52 -7.86
N LEU A 301 -26.60 40.00 -8.81
CA LEU A 301 -26.74 40.31 -10.23
C LEU A 301 -28.12 39.92 -10.78
N TRP A 302 -28.65 38.78 -10.34
CA TRP A 302 -29.98 38.34 -10.72
C TRP A 302 -31.05 39.26 -10.13
N MET A 303 -30.98 39.57 -8.83
CA MET A 303 -31.92 40.47 -8.15
C MET A 303 -31.95 41.87 -8.76
N MET A 304 -30.80 42.44 -9.12
CA MET A 304 -30.72 43.76 -9.77
C MET A 304 -31.36 43.78 -11.16
N LYS A 305 -31.44 42.64 -11.85
CA LYS A 305 -31.99 42.53 -13.21
C LYS A 305 -33.45 42.10 -13.26
N THR A 306 -33.99 41.60 -12.15
CA THR A 306 -35.41 41.24 -12.02
C THR A 306 -36.21 42.42 -11.48
N ASN A 307 -37.16 42.94 -12.26
CA ASN A 307 -38.16 43.89 -11.76
C ASN A 307 -39.25 43.18 -10.93
N GLU A 308 -40.01 43.94 -10.14
CA GLU A 308 -41.03 43.50 -9.15
C GLU A 308 -41.99 42.39 -9.62
N ASN A 309 -42.20 42.23 -10.93
CA ASN A 309 -42.89 41.08 -11.50
C ASN A 309 -41.89 39.94 -11.78
N LEU A 310 -41.71 39.07 -10.78
CA LEU A 310 -40.91 37.81 -10.76
C LEU A 310 -41.26 36.78 -11.87
N THR A 311 -42.06 37.14 -12.87
CA THR A 311 -42.68 36.23 -13.84
C THR A 311 -41.93 36.13 -15.18
N VAL A 312 -40.92 36.96 -15.44
CA VAL A 312 -40.15 36.88 -16.68
C VAL A 312 -38.77 36.29 -16.40
N VAL A 313 -38.55 35.08 -16.92
CA VAL A 313 -37.26 34.39 -16.99
C VAL A 313 -36.28 35.28 -17.76
N THR A 314 -35.51 36.11 -17.06
CA THR A 314 -34.42 36.87 -17.67
C THR A 314 -33.21 35.95 -17.80
N ASN A 315 -32.71 35.75 -19.03
CA ASN A 315 -31.45 35.06 -19.28
C ASN A 315 -30.30 35.94 -18.73
N VAL A 316 -29.95 35.77 -17.46
CA VAL A 316 -28.83 36.45 -16.82
C VAL A 316 -27.60 35.56 -16.88
N LYS A 317 -26.49 36.09 -17.41
CA LYS A 317 -25.18 35.42 -17.39
C LYS A 317 -24.36 35.97 -16.22
N GLY A 318 -24.10 35.12 -15.24
CA GLY A 318 -23.24 35.38 -14.07
C GLY A 318 -21.87 34.73 -14.18
N LEU A 319 -21.10 34.79 -13.10
CA LEU A 319 -19.80 34.15 -12.93
C LEU A 319 -19.88 32.61 -12.98
N SER A 320 -20.99 32.04 -12.51
CA SER A 320 -21.29 30.60 -12.59
C SER A 320 -21.89 30.16 -13.94
N GLY A 321 -21.97 31.06 -14.93
CA GLY A 321 -22.57 30.79 -16.23
C GLY A 321 -24.01 31.30 -16.36
N PRO A 322 -24.83 30.72 -17.27
CA PRO A 322 -26.22 31.11 -17.42
C PRO A 322 -27.04 30.76 -16.16
N ILE A 323 -27.91 31.69 -15.75
CA ILE A 323 -28.77 31.57 -14.59
C ILE A 323 -30.21 31.53 -15.09
N ARG A 324 -30.83 30.35 -14.98
CA ARG A 324 -32.26 30.13 -15.24
C ARG A 324 -32.87 29.33 -14.11
N PHE A 325 -34.08 29.70 -13.70
CA PHE A 325 -34.83 29.00 -12.66
C PHE A 325 -36.11 28.39 -13.26
N ASN A 326 -36.53 27.25 -12.71
CA ASN A 326 -37.86 26.70 -12.98
C ASN A 326 -38.92 27.40 -12.11
N ASN A 327 -40.20 27.06 -12.32
CA ASN A 327 -41.32 27.60 -11.54
C ASN A 327 -41.27 27.25 -10.04
N HIS A 328 -40.38 26.34 -9.64
CA HIS A 328 -40.13 25.96 -8.24
C HIS A 328 -38.83 26.59 -7.68
N PHE A 329 -38.29 27.62 -8.34
CA PHE A 329 -37.05 28.32 -7.96
C PHE A 329 -35.80 27.42 -7.88
N GLN A 330 -35.76 26.33 -8.65
CA GLN A 330 -34.58 25.49 -8.80
C GLN A 330 -33.82 25.88 -10.06
N ARG A 331 -32.48 25.93 -9.95
CA ARG A 331 -31.62 26.31 -11.07
C ARG A 331 -31.60 25.21 -12.14
N LEU A 332 -31.92 25.58 -13.38
CA LEU A 332 -32.00 24.66 -14.53
C LEU A 332 -30.63 24.40 -15.18
N ASP A 333 -29.82 25.44 -15.36
CA ASP A 333 -28.48 25.29 -15.94
C ASP A 333 -27.40 25.39 -14.89
N ALA A 334 -26.67 24.31 -14.72
CA ALA A 334 -25.48 24.25 -13.92
C ALA A 334 -24.37 23.58 -14.74
N SER A 335 -23.19 24.19 -14.71
CA SER A 335 -21.98 23.61 -15.27
C SER A 335 -20.93 23.47 -14.18
N PHE A 336 -20.42 22.25 -14.00
CA PHE A 336 -19.31 21.99 -13.10
C PHE A 336 -18.10 21.51 -13.91
N LEU A 337 -16.95 22.05 -13.56
CA LEU A 337 -15.66 21.73 -14.11
C LEU A 337 -15.00 20.75 -13.15
N VAL A 338 -14.58 19.61 -13.66
CA VAL A 338 -13.84 18.62 -12.89
C VAL A 338 -12.36 18.89 -13.07
N SER A 339 -11.66 19.11 -11.98
CA SER A 339 -10.20 19.25 -11.93
C SER A 339 -9.60 18.14 -11.08
N GLU A 340 -8.45 17.66 -11.51
CA GLU A 340 -7.70 16.60 -10.87
C GLU A 340 -6.27 17.06 -10.64
N LEU A 341 -5.68 16.69 -9.51
CA LEU A 341 -4.26 16.90 -9.27
C LEU A 341 -3.45 15.92 -10.13
N SER A 342 -2.53 16.45 -10.94
CA SER A 342 -1.63 15.67 -11.78
C SER A 342 -0.57 14.95 -10.97
N VAL A 343 0.01 13.92 -11.59
CA VAL A 343 1.24 13.25 -11.16
C VAL A 343 2.39 14.23 -10.89
N ASN A 344 2.44 15.35 -11.65
CA ASN A 344 3.48 16.38 -11.50
C ASN A 344 3.14 17.43 -10.43
N GLY A 345 2.04 17.25 -9.68
CA GLY A 345 1.58 18.19 -8.66
C GLY A 345 0.86 19.43 -9.19
N SER A 346 0.53 19.50 -10.49
CA SER A 346 -0.24 20.60 -11.08
C SER A 346 -1.73 20.27 -11.18
N ALA A 347 -2.61 21.25 -11.01
CA ALA A 347 -4.04 21.05 -11.24
C ALA A 347 -4.35 20.95 -12.75
N ILE A 348 -4.88 19.82 -13.19
CA ILE A 348 -5.29 19.56 -14.58
C ILE A 348 -6.80 19.55 -14.68
N TYR A 349 -7.31 20.12 -15.75
CA TYR A 349 -8.73 20.11 -16.07
C TYR A 349 -9.12 18.84 -16.87
N THR A 350 -9.99 18.00 -16.31
CA THR A 350 -10.31 16.67 -16.86
C THR A 350 -11.67 16.58 -17.55
N GLY A 351 -12.65 17.44 -17.23
CA GLY A 351 -13.96 17.37 -17.89
C GLY A 351 -14.98 18.40 -17.44
N VAL A 352 -16.05 18.59 -18.22
CA VAL A 352 -17.22 19.41 -17.86
C VAL A 352 -18.42 18.49 -17.59
N TRP A 353 -19.14 18.76 -16.51
CA TRP A 353 -20.52 18.33 -16.33
C TRP A 353 -21.46 19.49 -16.66
N ARG A 354 -22.48 19.26 -17.49
CA ARG A 354 -23.51 20.26 -17.81
C ARG A 354 -24.91 19.66 -17.68
N THR A 355 -25.87 20.46 -17.25
CA THR A 355 -27.29 20.15 -17.43
C THR A 355 -27.78 20.64 -18.79
N ASN A 356 -28.40 19.76 -19.58
CA ASN A 356 -29.02 20.13 -20.86
C ASN A 356 -30.49 20.50 -20.61
N SER A 357 -30.81 21.79 -20.76
CA SER A 357 -32.13 22.37 -20.44
C SER A 357 -33.23 21.94 -21.41
N GLU A 358 -32.92 21.45 -22.61
CA GLU A 358 -33.93 21.04 -23.61
C GLU A 358 -34.37 19.58 -23.47
N LYS A 359 -33.56 18.72 -22.87
CA LYS A 359 -33.82 17.26 -22.77
C LYS A 359 -34.03 16.73 -21.35
N LEU A 360 -33.93 17.58 -20.32
CA LEU A 360 -33.89 17.12 -18.90
C LEU A 360 -32.81 16.03 -18.70
N GLN A 361 -31.75 16.05 -19.51
CA GLN A 361 -30.66 15.07 -19.47
C GLN A 361 -29.38 15.73 -18.97
N THR A 362 -28.65 15.01 -18.12
CA THR A 362 -27.32 15.40 -17.64
C THR A 362 -26.29 14.92 -18.66
N GLU A 363 -25.50 15.84 -19.22
CA GLU A 363 -24.43 15.51 -20.16
C GLU A 363 -23.08 15.73 -19.48
N LEU A 364 -22.36 14.63 -19.23
CA LEU A 364 -20.97 14.68 -18.80
C LEU A 364 -20.05 14.57 -20.01
N SER A 365 -19.48 15.71 -20.40
CA SER A 365 -18.45 15.79 -21.41
C SER A 365 -17.09 15.73 -20.72
N MET A 366 -16.57 14.52 -20.49
CA MET A 366 -15.16 14.35 -20.13
C MET A 366 -14.30 14.79 -21.32
N LYS A 367 -13.19 15.50 -21.08
CA LYS A 367 -12.17 15.70 -22.12
C LYS A 367 -11.59 14.32 -22.45
N ASP A 368 -11.10 14.13 -23.68
CA ASP A 368 -10.67 12.84 -24.24
C ASP A 368 -9.94 11.91 -23.26
N LYS A 369 -10.11 10.59 -23.46
CA LYS A 369 -9.56 9.52 -22.60
C LYS A 369 -8.03 9.58 -22.37
N SER A 370 -7.28 10.39 -23.10
CA SER A 370 -5.82 10.47 -23.06
C SER A 370 -5.30 11.88 -22.70
N VAL A 371 -5.77 12.47 -21.60
CA VAL A 371 -5.10 13.67 -21.07
C VAL A 371 -3.77 13.24 -20.44
N GLU A 372 -2.66 13.66 -21.05
CA GLU A 372 -1.30 13.39 -20.56
C GLU A 372 -1.11 13.86 -19.11
N ASN A 373 -0.31 13.12 -18.34
CA ASN A 373 -0.03 13.37 -16.91
C ASN A 373 -1.23 13.21 -15.95
N THR A 374 -2.27 12.47 -16.32
CA THR A 374 -3.33 12.06 -15.40
C THR A 374 -2.99 10.74 -14.70
N HIS A 375 -3.54 10.52 -13.50
CA HIS A 375 -3.42 9.23 -12.82
C HIS A 375 -4.05 8.10 -13.66
N GLU A 376 -5.10 8.41 -14.44
CA GLU A 376 -5.75 7.46 -15.36
C GLU A 376 -4.87 7.14 -16.58
N SER A 377 -4.15 8.09 -17.19
CA SER A 377 -3.23 7.80 -18.30
C SER A 377 -2.04 6.94 -17.87
N ARG A 378 -1.54 7.14 -16.64
CA ARG A 378 -0.52 6.27 -16.04
C ARG A 378 -1.08 4.89 -15.70
N LEU A 379 -2.34 4.82 -15.24
CA LEU A 379 -3.08 3.57 -15.03
C LEU A 379 -3.42 2.86 -16.34
N GLU A 380 -3.57 3.57 -17.46
CA GLU A 380 -3.80 2.99 -18.80
C GLU A 380 -2.49 2.61 -19.52
N GLU A 381 -1.38 3.34 -19.33
CA GLU A 381 -0.03 2.83 -19.64
C GLU A 381 0.33 1.60 -18.81
N SER A 382 -0.27 1.45 -17.62
CA SER A 382 -0.16 0.25 -16.81
C SER A 382 -1.27 -0.78 -17.00
N ARG A 383 -2.42 -0.46 -17.63
CA ARG A 383 -3.43 -1.45 -18.08
C ARG A 383 -3.18 -1.96 -19.49
N THR A 384 -2.45 -1.19 -20.28
CA THR A 384 -1.70 -1.69 -21.44
C THR A 384 -0.37 -2.32 -20.99
N GLN A 385 -0.26 -2.73 -19.72
CA GLN A 385 0.75 -3.70 -19.31
C GLN A 385 0.59 -4.93 -20.20
N ARG A 386 1.57 -5.12 -21.08
CA ARG A 386 2.00 -6.47 -21.46
C ARG A 386 1.98 -7.31 -20.18
N PHE A 387 1.16 -8.37 -20.15
CA PHE A 387 1.32 -9.42 -19.16
C PHE A 387 2.81 -9.73 -19.07
N ILE A 388 3.38 -9.71 -17.87
CA ILE A 388 4.77 -10.15 -17.71
C ILE A 388 4.77 -11.63 -18.08
N ARG A 389 5.46 -11.97 -19.17
CA ARG A 389 5.61 -13.36 -19.59
C ARG A 389 6.62 -14.02 -18.67
N VAL A 390 6.15 -14.93 -17.84
CA VAL A 390 6.96 -15.67 -16.88
C VAL A 390 7.29 -17.03 -17.45
N THR A 391 8.57 -17.28 -17.70
CA THR A 391 9.06 -18.62 -18.04
C THR A 391 9.50 -19.38 -16.81
N SER A 392 9.23 -20.68 -16.76
CA SER A 392 9.72 -21.58 -15.72
C SER A 392 9.91 -23.00 -16.25
N ILE A 393 10.61 -23.81 -15.46
CA ILE A 393 10.91 -25.22 -15.78
C ILE A 393 9.81 -26.18 -15.33
N LEU A 394 8.90 -25.74 -14.44
CA LEU A 394 7.78 -26.51 -13.90
C LEU A 394 6.59 -25.60 -13.58
N GLU A 395 5.37 -26.08 -13.82
CA GLU A 395 4.15 -25.41 -13.36
C GLU A 395 4.08 -25.39 -11.83
N LYS A 396 4.18 -24.19 -11.25
CA LYS A 396 3.95 -23.97 -9.82
C LYS A 396 3.15 -22.69 -9.60
N PRO A 397 2.27 -22.65 -8.59
CA PRO A 397 1.58 -21.42 -8.23
C PRO A 397 2.58 -20.44 -7.63
N TYR A 398 2.96 -19.44 -8.41
CA TYR A 398 3.76 -18.31 -7.95
C TYR A 398 2.84 -17.20 -7.48
N ASP A 399 3.03 -16.75 -6.25
CA ASP A 399 2.25 -15.67 -5.65
C ASP A 399 2.94 -14.34 -5.96
N LEU A 400 2.58 -13.75 -7.10
CA LEU A 400 3.15 -12.49 -7.59
C LEU A 400 2.08 -11.40 -7.51
N ASN A 401 2.44 -10.24 -6.96
CA ASN A 401 1.54 -9.09 -6.79
C ASN A 401 1.23 -8.34 -8.11
N PHE A 402 1.36 -8.99 -9.27
CA PHE A 402 1.11 -8.42 -10.60
C PHE A 402 0.47 -9.45 -11.54
N GLU A 403 -0.19 -8.99 -12.60
CA GLU A 403 -0.75 -9.89 -13.64
C GLU A 403 0.36 -10.45 -14.53
N TYR A 404 0.45 -11.77 -14.63
CA TYR A 404 1.46 -12.48 -15.40
C TYR A 404 0.83 -13.55 -16.29
N GLN A 405 1.51 -13.86 -17.40
CA GLN A 405 1.20 -15.02 -18.23
C GLN A 405 2.31 -16.04 -18.02
N PHE A 406 1.94 -17.22 -17.53
CA PHE A 406 2.89 -18.30 -17.29
C PHE A 406 3.11 -19.13 -18.55
N SER A 407 4.37 -19.44 -18.86
CA SER A 407 4.77 -20.36 -19.92
C SER A 407 5.84 -21.34 -19.41
N ILE A 408 5.74 -22.60 -19.82
CA ILE A 408 6.78 -23.59 -19.56
C ILE A 408 7.84 -23.44 -20.65
N VAL A 409 9.11 -23.47 -20.26
CA VAL A 409 10.24 -23.42 -21.20
C VAL A 409 10.19 -24.60 -22.19
N ALA A 410 10.35 -24.31 -23.48
CA ALA A 410 10.06 -25.29 -24.54
C ALA A 410 11.02 -26.51 -24.54
N ASP A 411 12.29 -26.31 -24.20
CA ASP A 411 13.33 -27.34 -24.23
C ASP A 411 13.58 -28.02 -22.86
N GLY A 412 12.89 -27.58 -21.80
CA GLY A 412 13.06 -28.08 -20.44
C GLY A 412 14.42 -27.77 -19.80
N GLN A 413 15.20 -26.82 -20.35
CA GLN A 413 16.55 -26.50 -19.88
C GLN A 413 16.62 -25.17 -19.13
N TYR A 414 17.59 -25.05 -18.21
CA TYR A 414 17.83 -23.80 -17.49
C TYR A 414 18.43 -22.71 -18.40
N GLY A 415 19.29 -23.12 -19.32
CA GLY A 415 19.99 -22.24 -20.26
C GLY A 415 21.50 -22.31 -20.10
N ASP A 416 22.15 -22.70 -21.18
CA ASP A 416 23.58 -22.82 -21.38
C ASP A 416 23.94 -22.27 -22.77
N GLU A 417 25.18 -21.85 -22.93
CA GLU A 417 25.65 -21.32 -24.21
C GLU A 417 25.91 -22.48 -25.19
N LYS A 418 25.32 -22.41 -26.38
CA LYS A 418 25.51 -23.40 -27.44
C LYS A 418 26.96 -23.36 -27.93
N LYS A 419 27.61 -24.53 -27.90
CA LYS A 419 28.92 -24.74 -28.52
C LYS A 419 28.75 -25.10 -30.00
N SER A 420 29.54 -24.46 -30.85
CA SER A 420 29.66 -24.79 -32.27
C SER A 420 30.33 -26.16 -32.46
N SER A 421 30.25 -26.73 -33.66
CA SER A 421 30.92 -27.99 -34.04
C SER A 421 32.43 -27.96 -33.79
N ASN A 422 33.05 -26.78 -33.71
CA ASN A 422 34.46 -26.58 -33.41
C ASN A 422 34.74 -26.34 -31.91
N ASN A 423 33.80 -26.65 -31.00
CA ASN A 423 33.87 -26.36 -29.56
C ASN A 423 34.03 -24.87 -29.20
N SER A 424 33.83 -23.95 -30.16
CA SER A 424 33.79 -22.51 -29.92
C SER A 424 32.41 -22.07 -29.49
N PHE A 425 32.35 -21.09 -28.59
CA PHE A 425 31.10 -20.51 -28.10
C PHE A 425 30.43 -19.67 -29.20
N THR A 426 29.13 -19.89 -29.44
CA THR A 426 28.38 -19.26 -30.55
C THR A 426 27.70 -17.95 -30.16
N GLY A 427 27.67 -17.60 -28.87
CA GLY A 427 26.84 -16.50 -28.35
C GLY A 427 25.34 -16.81 -28.28
N GLN A 428 24.89 -17.98 -28.78
CA GLN A 428 23.48 -18.38 -28.73
C GLN A 428 23.19 -19.18 -27.46
N TRP A 429 22.11 -18.81 -26.77
CA TRP A 429 21.66 -19.46 -25.53
C TRP A 429 20.40 -20.28 -25.76
N ASN A 430 20.25 -21.38 -25.01
CA ASN A 430 19.01 -22.17 -24.95
C ASN A 430 18.31 -21.98 -23.60
N GLY A 431 17.26 -22.75 -23.33
CA GLY A 431 16.53 -22.73 -22.07
C GLY A 431 15.89 -21.40 -21.72
N MET A 432 15.60 -21.23 -20.44
CA MET A 432 14.97 -20.01 -19.91
C MET A 432 15.81 -18.74 -20.17
N ILE A 433 17.14 -18.86 -20.15
CA ILE A 433 18.04 -17.74 -20.50
C ILE A 433 17.89 -17.35 -21.98
N GLY A 434 17.79 -18.34 -22.88
CA GLY A 434 17.53 -18.12 -24.30
C GLY A 434 16.20 -17.41 -24.55
N GLU A 435 15.12 -17.81 -23.86
CA GLU A 435 13.79 -17.19 -24.00
C GLU A 435 13.77 -15.73 -23.51
N ILE A 436 14.53 -15.40 -22.45
CA ILE A 436 14.72 -14.01 -21.99
C ILE A 436 15.46 -13.18 -23.05
N LEU A 437 16.54 -13.72 -23.63
CA LEU A 437 17.34 -13.03 -24.65
C LEU A 437 16.57 -12.84 -25.96
N ALA A 438 15.74 -13.83 -26.33
CA ALA A 438 14.84 -13.78 -27.48
C ALA A 438 13.62 -12.86 -27.25
N LYS A 439 13.43 -12.33 -26.02
CA LYS A 439 12.26 -11.54 -25.60
C LYS A 439 10.94 -12.31 -25.74
N GLU A 440 11.01 -13.62 -25.66
CA GLU A 440 9.83 -14.48 -25.60
C GLU A 440 9.24 -14.49 -24.18
N ALA A 441 10.12 -14.38 -23.17
CA ALA A 441 9.79 -14.19 -21.76
C ALA A 441 10.38 -12.88 -21.20
N ASP A 442 9.67 -12.24 -20.29
CA ASP A 442 10.09 -11.00 -19.62
C ASP A 442 10.83 -11.27 -18.30
N VAL A 443 10.51 -12.38 -17.62
CA VAL A 443 11.13 -12.82 -16.36
C VAL A 443 11.18 -14.34 -16.34
N ALA A 444 12.29 -14.93 -15.89
CA ALA A 444 12.33 -16.35 -15.53
C ALA A 444 12.19 -16.52 -14.02
N VAL A 445 11.12 -17.19 -13.60
CA VAL A 445 10.81 -17.52 -12.21
C VAL A 445 10.98 -19.02 -12.02
N ALA A 446 12.18 -19.42 -11.65
CA ALA A 446 12.56 -20.83 -11.52
C ALA A 446 13.64 -21.00 -10.45
N PRO A 447 13.96 -22.24 -10.03
CA PRO A 447 15.17 -22.52 -9.26
C PRO A 447 16.44 -22.33 -10.13
N ILE A 448 16.66 -21.11 -10.63
CA ILE A 448 17.79 -20.78 -11.49
C ILE A 448 18.94 -20.24 -10.66
N THR A 449 20.08 -20.90 -10.78
CA THR A 449 21.30 -20.57 -10.06
C THR A 449 22.10 -19.51 -10.81
N ILE A 450 22.54 -18.48 -10.09
CA ILE A 450 23.40 -17.41 -10.60
C ILE A 450 24.78 -17.99 -10.93
N THR A 451 25.21 -17.88 -12.20
CA THR A 451 26.56 -18.24 -12.65
C THR A 451 27.20 -17.06 -13.37
N ALA A 452 28.54 -17.05 -13.45
CA ALA A 452 29.28 -15.96 -14.09
C ALA A 452 28.84 -15.76 -15.56
N SER A 453 28.75 -16.84 -16.34
CA SER A 453 28.33 -16.80 -17.74
C SER A 453 26.89 -16.29 -17.92
N ARG A 454 25.96 -16.64 -17.03
CA ARG A 454 24.59 -16.14 -17.10
C ARG A 454 24.51 -14.66 -16.71
N LEU A 455 25.30 -14.22 -15.72
CA LEU A 455 25.30 -12.84 -15.23
C LEU A 455 25.84 -11.83 -16.26
N GLU A 456 26.63 -12.30 -17.23
CA GLU A 456 27.08 -11.50 -18.37
C GLU A 456 25.93 -11.16 -19.33
N VAL A 457 24.97 -12.07 -19.53
CA VAL A 457 23.91 -11.93 -20.54
C VAL A 457 22.54 -11.52 -19.99
N VAL A 458 22.25 -11.84 -18.73
CA VAL A 458 21.02 -11.47 -18.04
C VAL A 458 21.32 -10.83 -16.69
N ASP A 459 20.34 -10.12 -16.14
CA ASP A 459 20.40 -9.57 -14.79
C ASP A 459 19.61 -10.46 -13.82
N PHE A 460 20.15 -10.65 -12.63
CA PHE A 460 19.48 -11.40 -11.56
C PHE A 460 18.95 -10.48 -10.47
N THR A 461 17.92 -10.89 -9.74
CA THR A 461 17.54 -10.25 -8.47
C THR A 461 18.47 -10.69 -7.34
N ASP A 462 18.24 -10.16 -6.14
CA ASP A 462 18.83 -10.74 -4.94
C ASP A 462 18.34 -12.18 -4.76
N PRO A 463 19.21 -13.11 -4.32
CA PRO A 463 18.86 -14.51 -4.20
C PRO A 463 17.80 -14.71 -3.12
N PHE A 464 16.64 -15.27 -3.48
CA PHE A 464 15.57 -15.57 -2.54
C PHE A 464 15.86 -16.84 -1.72
N LEU A 465 16.67 -17.77 -2.26
CA LEU A 465 17.06 -19.00 -1.57
C LEU A 465 18.54 -19.31 -1.75
N GLN A 466 19.32 -19.16 -0.69
CA GLN A 466 20.74 -19.55 -0.66
C GLN A 466 20.91 -21.08 -0.59
N LEU A 467 21.89 -21.60 -1.33
CA LEU A 467 22.17 -23.02 -1.51
C LEU A 467 23.62 -23.25 -1.94
N GLY A 468 24.03 -24.51 -2.05
CA GLY A 468 25.27 -24.86 -2.72
C GLY A 468 25.27 -26.31 -3.18
N ILE A 469 26.38 -26.75 -3.78
CA ILE A 469 26.53 -28.09 -4.32
C ILE A 469 26.79 -29.07 -3.19
N SER A 470 26.08 -30.19 -3.19
CA SER A 470 26.23 -31.26 -2.22
C SER A 470 26.09 -32.62 -2.89
N MET A 471 26.37 -33.67 -2.13
CA MET A 471 26.53 -35.04 -2.60
C MET A 471 25.39 -35.91 -2.09
N LEU A 472 24.61 -36.47 -3.00
CA LEU A 472 23.54 -37.43 -2.70
C LEU A 472 24.00 -38.83 -3.09
N MET A 473 23.87 -39.80 -2.19
CA MET A 473 24.11 -41.20 -2.50
C MET A 473 23.11 -42.09 -1.77
N ARG A 474 23.04 -43.37 -2.16
CA ARG A 474 22.34 -44.39 -1.38
C ARG A 474 22.97 -44.53 0.01
N GLN A 475 22.13 -44.73 1.03
CA GLN A 475 22.60 -45.15 2.35
C GLN A 475 23.41 -46.44 2.22
N PRO A 476 24.60 -46.52 2.82
CA PRO A 476 25.37 -47.75 2.85
C PRO A 476 24.54 -48.83 3.56
N LYS A 477 24.47 -50.01 2.95
CA LYS A 477 23.85 -51.18 3.59
C LYS A 477 24.63 -51.50 4.85
N GLU A 478 23.92 -51.81 5.93
CA GLU A 478 24.51 -52.22 7.20
C GLU A 478 25.46 -53.40 6.96
N LYS A 479 26.68 -53.33 7.51
CA LYS A 479 27.57 -54.49 7.52
C LYS A 479 26.85 -55.57 8.33
N THR A 480 26.55 -56.69 7.69
CA THR A 480 26.01 -57.87 8.36
C THR A 480 26.86 -58.18 9.58
N SER A 481 26.23 -58.31 10.75
CA SER A 481 26.90 -58.59 12.00
C SER A 481 27.78 -59.84 11.85
N SER A 482 29.09 -59.68 11.94
CA SER A 482 30.00 -60.81 12.04
C SER A 482 29.69 -61.59 13.33
N PHE A 483 29.80 -62.92 13.31
CA PHE A 483 29.58 -63.79 14.48
C PHE A 483 30.33 -63.35 15.76
N LEU A 484 31.48 -62.68 15.59
CA LEU A 484 32.32 -62.16 16.69
C LEU A 484 31.99 -60.73 17.14
N SER A 485 30.82 -60.19 16.79
CA SER A 485 30.40 -58.85 17.20
C SER A 485 30.35 -58.65 18.72
N PHE A 486 30.15 -59.73 19.49
CA PHE A 486 30.17 -59.70 20.97
C PHE A 486 31.54 -59.32 21.57
N LEU A 487 32.64 -59.41 20.80
CA LEU A 487 33.98 -59.00 21.23
C LEU A 487 34.27 -57.51 21.00
N TRP A 488 33.47 -56.81 20.17
CA TRP A 488 33.64 -55.39 19.84
C TRP A 488 33.56 -54.39 21.00
N PRO A 489 32.85 -54.64 22.12
CA PRO A 489 32.74 -53.67 23.24
C PRO A 489 34.08 -53.31 23.90
N LEU A 490 35.10 -54.15 23.72
CA LEU A 490 36.46 -53.90 24.19
C LEU A 490 37.43 -54.04 23.01
N SER A 491 38.46 -53.20 22.98
CA SER A 491 39.45 -53.26 21.91
C SER A 491 40.28 -54.56 21.99
N PRO A 492 40.81 -55.06 20.86
CA PRO A 492 41.71 -56.22 20.86
C PRO A 492 42.93 -56.04 21.79
N THR A 493 43.38 -54.81 21.97
CA THR A 493 44.46 -54.48 22.91
C THR A 493 44.07 -54.75 24.37
N VAL A 494 42.87 -54.34 24.81
CA VAL A 494 42.38 -54.62 26.16
C VAL A 494 42.21 -56.13 26.38
N TRP A 495 41.68 -56.85 25.38
CA TRP A 495 41.61 -58.31 25.41
C TRP A 495 42.99 -58.95 25.59
N SER A 496 44.00 -58.51 24.84
CA SER A 496 45.35 -59.03 24.98
C SER A 496 45.97 -58.77 26.37
N TYR A 497 45.82 -57.56 26.91
CA TYR A 497 46.31 -57.24 28.26
C TYR A 497 45.58 -58.04 29.34
N SER A 498 44.27 -58.23 29.20
CA SER A 498 43.49 -59.05 30.13
C SER A 498 43.94 -60.51 30.12
N ALA A 499 44.23 -61.09 28.95
CA ALA A 499 44.74 -62.45 28.82
C ALA A 499 46.15 -62.58 29.44
N ILE A 500 47.05 -61.62 29.18
CA ILE A 500 48.39 -61.62 29.80
C ILE A 500 48.28 -61.49 31.32
N LEU A 501 47.38 -60.63 31.82
CA LEU A 501 47.17 -60.45 33.26
C LEU A 501 46.57 -61.70 33.93
N THR A 502 45.67 -62.44 33.26
CA THR A 502 45.18 -63.74 33.76
C THR A 502 46.31 -64.77 33.88
N LEU A 503 47.19 -64.85 32.87
CA LEU A 503 48.32 -65.78 32.89
C LEU A 503 49.33 -65.40 33.97
N GLY A 504 49.64 -64.11 34.10
CA GLY A 504 50.57 -63.61 35.12
C GLY A 504 50.07 -63.79 36.55
N SER A 505 48.77 -63.57 36.79
CA SER A 505 48.16 -63.82 38.11
C SER A 505 48.07 -65.32 38.43
N ALA A 506 47.79 -66.19 37.45
CA ALA A 506 47.83 -67.63 37.64
C ALA A 506 49.23 -68.13 38.02
N LEU A 507 50.25 -67.64 37.33
CA LEU A 507 51.66 -67.91 37.64
C LEU A 507 52.04 -67.42 39.04
N SER A 508 51.56 -66.24 39.43
CA SER A 508 51.83 -65.67 40.75
C SER A 508 51.19 -66.47 41.88
N ILE A 509 49.94 -66.94 41.69
CA ILE A 509 49.25 -67.82 42.66
C ILE A 509 49.96 -69.18 42.76
N CYS A 510 50.36 -69.75 41.63
CA CYS A 510 51.13 -70.99 41.59
C CYS A 510 52.48 -70.83 42.31
N LEU A 511 53.21 -69.75 42.07
CA LEU A 511 54.49 -69.46 42.72
C LEU A 511 54.34 -69.29 44.24
N ASN A 512 53.32 -68.52 44.66
CA ASN A 512 53.01 -68.36 46.08
C ASN A 512 52.58 -69.68 46.75
N SER A 513 51.97 -70.61 46.00
CA SER A 513 51.62 -71.94 46.52
C SER A 513 52.83 -72.85 46.75
N VAL A 514 53.96 -72.58 46.07
CA VAL A 514 55.24 -73.30 46.27
C VAL A 514 56.06 -72.66 47.39
N LEU A 515 56.00 -71.33 47.52
CA LEU A 515 56.78 -70.57 48.51
C LEU A 515 56.14 -70.51 49.90
N SER A 516 54.81 -70.59 50.00
CA SER A 516 54.09 -70.50 51.27
C SER A 516 53.81 -71.89 51.86
N PRO A 517 54.25 -72.20 53.09
CA PRO A 517 53.98 -73.49 53.74
C PRO A 517 52.49 -73.75 54.03
N SER A 518 51.67 -72.69 53.99
CA SER A 518 50.23 -72.75 54.28
C SER A 518 49.37 -73.23 53.11
N GLU A 519 49.97 -73.40 51.93
CA GLU A 519 49.32 -73.81 50.70
C GLU A 519 50.00 -75.07 50.16
N SER A 520 49.21 -75.94 49.51
CA SER A 520 49.74 -77.13 48.85
C SER A 520 49.85 -76.91 47.35
N SER A 521 51.03 -77.12 46.79
CA SER A 521 51.31 -77.06 45.34
C SER A 521 50.47 -78.04 44.51
N SER A 522 49.92 -79.10 45.13
CA SER A 522 49.00 -80.04 44.51
C SER A 522 47.59 -79.48 44.27
N VAL A 523 47.17 -78.46 45.03
CA VAL A 523 45.85 -77.83 44.91
C VAL A 523 45.89 -76.66 43.92
N PHE A 524 46.91 -75.80 44.00
CA PHE A 524 47.09 -74.64 43.11
C PHE A 524 48.24 -74.83 42.10
N ASN A 525 48.09 -75.80 41.20
CA ASN A 525 48.94 -75.89 40.00
C ASN A 525 48.54 -74.80 38.98
N ILE A 526 49.31 -74.61 37.90
CA ILE A 526 49.03 -73.53 36.91
C ILE A 526 47.65 -73.64 36.26
N MET A 527 47.18 -74.85 35.96
CA MET A 527 45.87 -75.09 35.32
C MET A 527 44.72 -74.86 36.30
N ASN A 528 44.84 -75.32 37.54
CA ASN A 528 43.88 -75.10 38.61
C ASN A 528 43.84 -73.62 39.02
N SER A 529 44.98 -72.93 38.96
CA SER A 529 45.06 -71.48 39.21
C SER A 529 44.39 -70.69 38.09
N LEU A 530 44.57 -71.08 36.82
CA LEU A 530 43.82 -70.51 35.70
C LEU A 530 42.32 -70.78 35.82
N TRP A 531 41.93 -72.01 36.15
CA TRP A 531 40.53 -72.37 36.39
C TRP A 531 39.92 -71.58 37.54
N TYR A 532 40.66 -71.40 38.64
CA TYR A 532 40.26 -70.58 39.77
C TYR A 532 40.01 -69.12 39.37
N LEU A 533 40.91 -68.50 38.60
CA LEU A 533 40.77 -67.13 38.09
C LEU A 533 39.64 -66.99 37.06
N LEU A 534 39.44 -68.01 36.22
CA LEU A 534 38.32 -68.07 35.26
C LEU A 534 36.98 -68.18 35.98
N CYS A 535 36.89 -68.97 37.05
CA CYS A 535 35.68 -69.05 37.88
C CYS A 535 35.36 -67.70 38.53
N ILE A 536 36.36 -66.97 39.02
CA ILE A 536 36.17 -65.60 39.55
C ILE A 536 35.62 -64.67 38.45
N LEU A 537 36.17 -64.73 37.23
CA LEU A 537 35.70 -63.95 36.08
C LEU A 537 34.24 -64.32 35.70
N LEU A 538 33.90 -65.61 35.71
CA LEU A 538 32.54 -66.10 35.41
C LEU A 538 31.56 -65.92 36.57
N ARG A 539 32.01 -65.37 37.71
CA ARG A 539 31.25 -65.28 38.98
C ARG A 539 30.73 -66.65 39.45
N ALA A 540 31.48 -67.70 39.15
CA ALA A 540 31.21 -69.07 39.55
C ALA A 540 32.06 -69.47 40.76
N GLY A 541 31.55 -70.41 41.58
CA GLY A 541 32.33 -71.00 42.66
C GLY A 541 33.40 -71.94 42.11
N SER A 542 34.66 -71.69 42.43
CA SER A 542 35.81 -72.50 41.95
C SER A 542 35.98 -73.82 42.70
N GLY A 543 35.39 -73.95 43.90
CA GLY A 543 35.62 -75.08 44.82
C GLY A 543 36.98 -75.06 45.54
N TYR A 544 37.87 -74.13 45.17
CA TYR A 544 39.19 -73.95 45.78
C TYR A 544 39.21 -72.70 46.65
N ASN A 545 39.81 -72.80 47.85
CA ASN A 545 39.90 -71.69 48.79
C ASN A 545 41.36 -71.41 49.15
N CYS A 546 41.81 -70.18 48.91
CA CYS A 546 43.14 -69.75 49.33
C CYS A 546 43.23 -69.66 50.86
N ARG A 547 44.21 -70.35 51.44
CA ARG A 547 44.56 -70.32 52.86
C ARG A 547 45.60 -69.25 53.17
N SER A 548 46.56 -69.03 52.27
CA SER A 548 47.64 -68.04 52.44
C SER A 548 47.14 -66.61 52.31
N ILE A 549 47.66 -65.72 53.17
CA ILE A 549 47.33 -64.29 53.12
C ILE A 549 47.73 -63.63 51.79
N SER A 550 48.85 -64.03 51.20
CA SER A 550 49.33 -63.50 49.92
C SER A 550 48.41 -63.88 48.76
N ASN A 551 47.92 -65.13 48.74
CA ASN A 551 46.97 -65.59 47.72
C ASN A 551 45.57 -65.00 47.90
N ARG A 552 45.15 -64.73 49.14
CA ARG A 552 43.91 -63.99 49.43
C ARG A 552 43.98 -62.55 48.90
N LEU A 553 45.11 -61.86 49.13
CA LEU A 553 45.30 -60.50 48.62
C LEU A 553 45.32 -60.49 47.08
N MET A 554 46.03 -61.42 46.45
CA MET A 554 46.06 -61.55 44.98
C MET A 554 44.66 -61.84 44.41
N SER A 555 43.91 -62.73 45.06
CA SER A 555 42.52 -63.04 44.68
C SER A 555 41.59 -61.84 44.84
N ALA A 556 41.76 -61.03 45.90
CA ALA A 556 40.97 -59.83 46.12
C ALA A 556 41.25 -58.74 45.07
N ILE A 557 42.52 -58.56 44.68
CA ILE A 557 42.92 -57.65 43.60
C ILE A 557 42.35 -58.12 42.26
N TRP A 558 42.43 -59.42 41.98
CA TRP A 558 41.83 -60.02 40.78
C TRP A 558 40.31 -59.86 40.76
N TRP A 559 39.66 -60.05 41.91
CA TRP A 559 38.22 -59.85 42.05
C TRP A 559 37.81 -58.41 41.75
N MET A 560 38.54 -57.41 42.25
CA MET A 560 38.31 -56.00 41.91
C MET A 560 38.53 -55.72 40.42
N PHE A 561 39.58 -56.27 39.82
CA PHE A 561 39.84 -56.13 38.38
C PHE A 561 38.72 -56.73 37.53
N THR A 562 38.28 -57.96 37.83
CA THR A 562 37.19 -58.61 37.09
C THR A 562 35.86 -57.89 37.24
N LEU A 563 35.54 -57.35 38.42
CA LEU A 563 34.35 -56.53 38.64
C LEU A 563 34.35 -55.30 37.72
N ILE A 564 35.45 -54.56 37.68
CA ILE A 564 35.61 -53.38 36.81
C ILE A 564 35.53 -53.78 35.33
N LEU A 565 36.19 -54.88 34.94
CA LEU A 565 36.19 -55.36 33.55
C LEU A 565 34.78 -55.73 33.08
N ILE A 566 34.02 -56.48 33.89
CA ILE A 566 32.64 -56.86 33.58
C ILE A 566 31.74 -55.62 33.52
N ALA A 567 31.87 -54.69 34.48
CA ALA A 567 31.11 -53.45 34.49
C ALA A 567 31.36 -52.63 33.21
N GLN A 568 32.62 -52.44 32.82
CA GLN A 568 32.97 -51.72 31.60
C GLN A 568 32.49 -52.43 30.33
N TYR A 569 32.60 -53.76 30.28
CA TYR A 569 32.10 -54.56 29.16
C TYR A 569 30.58 -54.39 29.01
N THR A 570 29.83 -54.52 30.11
CA THR A 570 28.35 -54.37 30.09
C THR A 570 27.92 -52.96 29.70
N ALA A 571 28.59 -51.92 30.20
CA ALA A 571 28.30 -50.53 29.85
C ALA A 571 28.58 -50.25 28.36
N ASN A 572 29.73 -50.68 27.84
CA ASN A 572 30.08 -50.50 26.43
C ASN A 572 29.20 -51.34 25.50
N PHE A 573 28.85 -52.58 25.89
CA PHE A 573 27.96 -53.43 25.11
C PHE A 573 26.56 -52.81 25.00
N ALA A 574 26.01 -52.29 26.11
CA ALA A 574 24.76 -51.54 26.10
C ALA A 574 24.84 -50.29 25.20
N ALA A 575 25.96 -49.56 25.23
CA ALA A 575 26.18 -48.40 24.37
C ALA A 575 26.32 -48.77 22.88
N VAL A 576 26.89 -49.92 22.53
CA VAL A 576 27.00 -50.39 21.14
C VAL A 576 25.63 -50.80 20.60
N LEU A 577 24.78 -51.43 21.42
CA LEU A 577 23.42 -51.82 21.02
C LEU A 577 22.47 -50.63 20.81
N THR A 578 22.75 -49.48 21.41
CA THR A 578 21.92 -48.28 21.24
C THR A 578 22.35 -47.41 20.07
N ILE A 579 23.54 -47.61 19.50
CA ILE A 579 24.08 -46.71 18.47
C ILE A 579 24.26 -47.45 17.13
N ASP A 580 23.28 -47.26 16.24
CA ASP A 580 23.42 -47.60 14.82
C ASP A 580 24.33 -46.58 14.11
N ARG A 581 25.65 -46.79 14.14
CA ARG A 581 26.60 -45.93 13.40
C ARG A 581 26.64 -46.31 11.93
N LYS A 582 25.81 -45.64 11.12
CA LYS A 582 25.96 -45.63 9.66
C LYS A 582 27.18 -44.79 9.27
N THR A 583 28.33 -45.43 9.07
CA THR A 583 29.54 -44.74 8.57
C THR A 583 29.49 -44.60 7.06
N LEU A 584 29.57 -43.37 6.55
CA LEU A 584 29.72 -43.10 5.12
C LEU A 584 31.12 -43.51 4.64
N PRO A 585 31.27 -43.95 3.38
CA PRO A 585 32.56 -44.38 2.84
C PRO A 585 33.57 -43.25 2.62
N PHE A 586 33.08 -42.02 2.43
CA PHE A 586 33.87 -40.79 2.32
C PHE A 586 33.03 -39.62 2.86
N ASN A 587 33.68 -38.55 3.29
CA ASN A 587 33.03 -37.37 3.88
C ASN A 587 33.39 -36.06 3.16
N SER A 588 34.38 -36.06 2.28
CA SER A 588 34.86 -34.87 1.56
C SER A 588 34.88 -35.06 0.04
N PHE A 589 34.90 -33.95 -0.69
CA PHE A 589 35.04 -33.96 -2.16
C PHE A 589 36.44 -34.42 -2.60
N GLU A 590 37.46 -34.21 -1.78
CA GLU A 590 38.82 -34.69 -2.04
C GLU A 590 38.88 -36.21 -1.97
N GLU A 591 38.26 -36.80 -0.94
CA GLU A 591 38.11 -38.26 -0.83
C GLU A 591 37.28 -38.82 -1.99
N LEU A 592 36.22 -38.12 -2.42
CA LEU A 592 35.42 -38.51 -3.60
C LEU A 592 36.26 -38.52 -4.90
N GLY A 593 37.15 -37.54 -5.06
CA GLY A 593 38.02 -37.44 -6.24
C GLY A 593 39.06 -38.57 -6.30
N ASN A 594 39.59 -38.96 -5.14
CA ASN A 594 40.63 -39.99 -5.01
C ASN A 594 40.07 -41.42 -5.06
N GLN A 595 38.84 -41.65 -4.58
CA GLN A 595 38.25 -42.98 -4.57
C GLN A 595 37.84 -43.47 -5.97
N THR A 596 37.91 -44.79 -6.22
CA THR A 596 37.57 -45.39 -7.52
C THR A 596 36.28 -46.20 -7.55
N GLU A 597 35.68 -46.48 -6.39
CA GLU A 597 34.55 -47.39 -6.23
C GLU A 597 33.21 -46.78 -6.68
N TYR A 598 33.01 -45.48 -6.42
CA TYR A 598 31.80 -44.74 -6.70
C TYR A 598 31.99 -43.89 -7.95
N SER A 599 31.07 -44.07 -8.90
CA SER A 599 30.90 -43.13 -10.01
C SER A 599 30.20 -41.87 -9.51
N PHE A 600 30.47 -40.72 -10.13
CA PHE A 600 29.86 -39.45 -9.73
C PHE A 600 29.58 -38.56 -10.93
N GLY A 601 28.61 -37.66 -10.79
CA GLY A 601 28.27 -36.73 -11.84
C GLY A 601 27.09 -35.81 -11.52
N ALA A 602 26.65 -35.05 -12.51
CA ALA A 602 25.71 -33.94 -12.36
C ALA A 602 24.72 -33.86 -13.54
N ILE A 603 23.81 -32.89 -13.52
CA ILE A 603 22.93 -32.63 -14.67
C ILE A 603 23.74 -32.00 -15.82
N ALA A 604 23.51 -32.48 -17.04
CA ALA A 604 24.04 -31.89 -18.27
C ALA A 604 23.44 -30.48 -18.52
N GLY A 605 24.28 -29.48 -18.79
CA GLY A 605 23.88 -28.08 -18.92
C GLY A 605 23.51 -27.41 -17.59
N GLY A 606 23.79 -28.08 -16.46
CA GLY A 606 23.50 -27.58 -15.12
C GLY A 606 24.57 -26.63 -14.57
N SER A 607 24.19 -25.79 -13.60
CA SER A 607 25.09 -24.92 -12.84
C SER A 607 26.23 -25.69 -12.18
N THR A 608 25.95 -26.89 -11.64
CA THR A 608 26.93 -27.79 -11.02
C THR A 608 27.97 -28.28 -12.02
N GLN A 609 27.57 -28.62 -13.25
CA GLN A 609 28.51 -29.02 -14.29
C GLN A 609 29.46 -27.87 -14.65
N GLN A 610 28.90 -26.67 -14.89
CA GLN A 610 29.68 -25.47 -15.18
C GLN A 610 30.66 -25.13 -14.05
N PHE A 611 30.25 -25.28 -12.79
CA PHE A 611 31.12 -25.04 -11.63
C PHE A 611 32.41 -25.88 -11.69
N PHE A 612 32.29 -27.19 -11.91
CA PHE A 612 33.45 -28.07 -12.00
C PHE A 612 34.26 -27.82 -13.27
N MET A 613 33.61 -27.49 -14.39
CA MET A 613 34.26 -27.17 -15.66
C MET A 613 35.16 -25.93 -15.59
N TYR A 614 34.72 -24.87 -14.92
CA TYR A 614 35.46 -23.59 -14.81
C TYR A 614 36.27 -23.45 -13.52
N SER A 615 36.22 -24.44 -12.61
CA SER A 615 36.95 -24.38 -11.35
C SER A 615 38.46 -24.38 -11.59
N ARG A 616 39.16 -23.47 -10.89
CA ARG A 616 40.64 -23.38 -10.88
C ARG A 616 41.30 -24.20 -9.78
N LEU A 617 40.51 -24.72 -8.84
CA LEU A 617 41.01 -25.56 -7.74
C LEU A 617 41.33 -26.96 -8.26
N GLU A 618 42.53 -27.46 -7.93
CA GLU A 618 43.05 -28.73 -8.47
C GLU A 618 42.16 -29.93 -8.14
N THR A 619 41.64 -30.00 -6.91
CA THR A 619 40.71 -31.05 -6.47
C THR A 619 39.46 -31.12 -7.36
N PHE A 620 38.82 -29.98 -7.63
CA PHE A 620 37.62 -29.90 -8.46
C PHE A 620 37.92 -30.07 -9.95
N ARG A 621 39.09 -29.63 -10.41
CA ARG A 621 39.57 -29.85 -11.78
C ARG A 621 39.77 -31.33 -12.07
N ASN A 622 40.33 -32.08 -11.12
CA ASN A 622 40.48 -33.54 -11.22
C ASN A 622 39.13 -34.26 -11.26
N ILE A 623 38.17 -33.81 -10.45
CA ILE A 623 36.78 -34.30 -10.50
C ILE A 623 36.16 -34.00 -11.88
N TRP A 624 36.34 -32.80 -12.43
CA TRP A 624 35.87 -32.46 -13.78
C TRP A 624 36.45 -33.36 -14.86
N LEU A 625 37.77 -33.53 -14.90
CA LEU A 625 38.45 -34.37 -15.90
C LEU A 625 37.91 -35.80 -15.90
N ARG A 626 37.62 -36.33 -14.71
CA ARG A 626 37.05 -37.66 -14.55
C ARG A 626 35.58 -37.73 -14.98
N MET A 627 34.77 -36.73 -14.64
CA MET A 627 33.39 -36.64 -15.12
C MET A 627 33.35 -36.47 -16.64
N SER A 628 34.23 -35.68 -17.25
CA SER A 628 34.25 -35.45 -18.71
C SER A 628 34.68 -36.68 -19.49
N ASN A 629 35.56 -37.52 -18.93
CA ASN A 629 35.95 -38.79 -19.54
C ASN A 629 34.85 -39.86 -19.46
N MET A 630 33.89 -39.72 -18.55
CA MET A 630 32.81 -40.69 -18.35
C MET A 630 31.50 -40.14 -18.92
N SER A 631 31.08 -40.63 -20.08
CA SER A 631 29.80 -40.23 -20.69
C SER A 631 28.59 -40.54 -19.81
N THR A 632 28.69 -41.56 -18.94
CA THR A 632 27.65 -41.95 -17.98
C THR A 632 27.58 -41.06 -16.74
N ALA A 633 28.49 -40.11 -16.55
CA ALA A 633 28.48 -39.21 -15.40
C ALA A 633 27.31 -38.21 -15.48
N PHE A 634 26.94 -37.76 -16.67
CA PHE A 634 25.91 -36.71 -16.80
C PHE A 634 24.50 -37.29 -17.01
N VAL A 635 23.51 -36.69 -16.34
CA VAL A 635 22.09 -37.03 -16.47
C VAL A 635 21.29 -35.87 -17.04
N LYS A 636 20.11 -36.14 -17.62
CA LYS A 636 19.27 -35.08 -18.23
C LYS A 636 18.36 -34.38 -17.23
N SER A 637 17.91 -35.08 -16.18
CA SER A 637 16.99 -34.56 -15.17
C SER A 637 17.41 -34.97 -13.75
N ASN A 638 16.97 -34.19 -12.77
CA ASN A 638 17.15 -34.49 -11.34
C ASN A 638 16.60 -35.87 -10.98
N ASP A 639 15.40 -36.22 -11.45
CA ASP A 639 14.76 -37.50 -11.10
C ASP A 639 15.57 -38.69 -11.61
N GLN A 640 16.14 -38.58 -12.82
CA GLN A 640 17.03 -39.60 -13.37
C GLN A 640 18.30 -39.75 -12.53
N GLY A 641 18.89 -38.64 -12.07
CA GLY A 641 20.06 -38.67 -11.19
C GLY A 641 19.77 -39.28 -9.83
N VAL A 642 18.60 -39.00 -9.25
CA VAL A 642 18.15 -39.59 -7.99
C VAL A 642 17.92 -41.10 -8.14
N GLN A 643 17.22 -41.53 -9.18
CA GLN A 643 16.99 -42.96 -9.44
C GLN A 643 18.30 -43.71 -9.67
N LYS A 644 19.24 -43.11 -10.39
CA LYS A 644 20.58 -43.67 -10.58
C LYS A 644 21.33 -43.81 -9.26
N ALA A 645 21.27 -42.82 -8.38
CA ALA A 645 21.89 -42.87 -7.05
C ALA A 645 21.27 -43.93 -6.13
N ILE A 646 19.99 -44.28 -6.31
CA ILE A 646 19.31 -45.35 -5.56
C ILE A 646 19.77 -46.73 -6.03
N ASN A 647 19.87 -46.92 -7.35
CA ASN A 647 20.09 -48.23 -7.97
C ASN A 647 21.57 -48.61 -8.08
N GLU A 648 22.45 -47.65 -8.33
CA GLU A 648 23.87 -47.86 -8.59
C GLU A 648 24.76 -47.28 -7.48
N LYS A 649 26.06 -47.66 -7.46
CA LYS A 649 27.09 -46.96 -6.67
C LYS A 649 27.45 -45.62 -7.34
N TYR A 650 26.48 -44.71 -7.32
CA TYR A 650 26.55 -43.42 -7.97
C TYR A 650 26.32 -42.29 -6.97
N VAL A 651 27.19 -41.28 -7.00
CA VAL A 651 27.09 -40.06 -6.19
C VAL A 651 26.59 -38.95 -7.09
N PHE A 652 25.38 -38.51 -6.84
CA PHE A 652 24.76 -37.45 -7.59
C PHE A 652 25.09 -36.09 -6.96
N LEU A 653 25.80 -35.25 -7.71
CA LEU A 653 26.13 -33.89 -7.36
C LEU A 653 24.94 -33.00 -7.71
N MET A 654 24.27 -32.47 -6.68
CA MET A 654 23.08 -31.64 -6.85
C MET A 654 23.04 -30.51 -5.82
N GLU A 655 22.12 -29.58 -6.01
CA GLU A 655 21.93 -28.45 -5.11
C GLU A 655 21.32 -28.88 -3.78
N SER A 656 21.84 -28.33 -2.68
CA SER A 656 21.51 -28.76 -1.31
C SER A 656 20.03 -28.67 -0.97
N THR A 657 19.31 -27.70 -1.53
CA THR A 657 17.87 -27.52 -1.31
C THR A 657 17.04 -28.62 -1.96
N SER A 658 17.39 -28.99 -3.20
CA SER A 658 16.81 -30.12 -3.93
C SER A 658 17.19 -31.45 -3.27
N LEU A 659 18.42 -31.57 -2.78
CA LEU A 659 18.91 -32.72 -2.03
C LEU A 659 18.11 -32.95 -0.75
N GLU A 660 17.96 -31.91 0.08
CA GLU A 660 17.17 -31.97 1.31
C GLU A 660 15.73 -32.42 1.05
N TYR A 661 15.14 -32.00 -0.06
CA TYR A 661 13.81 -32.46 -0.47
C TYR A 661 13.81 -33.95 -0.86
N GLN A 662 14.79 -34.42 -1.62
CA GLN A 662 14.86 -35.82 -2.02
C GLN A 662 15.09 -36.76 -0.82
N LEU A 663 15.78 -36.30 0.23
CA LEU A 663 15.93 -37.05 1.48
C LEU A 663 14.61 -37.20 2.25
N THR A 664 13.71 -36.21 2.21
CA THR A 664 12.38 -36.36 2.84
C THR A 664 11.48 -37.32 2.04
N GLN A 665 11.68 -37.40 0.73
CA GLN A 665 10.94 -38.31 -0.14
C GLN A 665 11.45 -39.76 -0.06
N HIS A 666 12.77 -39.96 0.01
CA HIS A 666 13.38 -41.29 -0.05
C HIS A 666 14.31 -41.54 1.15
N CYS A 667 13.87 -42.41 2.07
CA CYS A 667 14.66 -42.80 3.25
C CYS A 667 15.90 -43.65 2.93
N ASN A 668 16.00 -44.20 1.70
CA ASN A 668 17.15 -45.00 1.25
C ASN A 668 18.36 -44.15 0.85
N LEU A 669 18.23 -42.82 0.87
CA LEU A 669 19.27 -41.89 0.46
C LEU A 669 19.92 -41.23 1.68
N SER A 670 21.17 -40.82 1.51
CA SER A 670 21.95 -40.06 2.49
C SER A 670 22.72 -38.95 1.79
N LYS A 671 22.79 -37.81 2.48
CA LYS A 671 23.74 -36.74 2.16
C LYS A 671 25.14 -37.15 2.59
N VAL A 672 26.13 -36.92 1.75
CA VAL A 672 27.54 -37.15 2.12
C VAL A 672 28.14 -35.90 2.75
N GLY A 673 28.57 -36.03 4.00
CA GLY A 673 29.19 -34.95 4.76
C GLY A 673 28.27 -33.75 5.03
N ASN A 674 28.78 -32.80 5.80
CA ASN A 674 28.10 -31.52 6.07
C ASN A 674 28.57 -30.38 5.15
N ILE A 675 29.45 -30.68 4.20
CA ILE A 675 30.06 -29.69 3.31
C ILE A 675 29.07 -29.34 2.19
N VAL A 676 28.84 -28.04 2.04
CA VAL A 676 28.09 -27.45 0.94
C VAL A 676 29.08 -26.57 0.18
N LEU A 677 29.35 -26.91 -1.08
CA LEU A 677 30.31 -26.18 -1.92
C LEU A 677 29.64 -24.99 -2.59
N GLY A 678 30.28 -23.83 -2.46
CA GLY A 678 29.80 -22.57 -3.00
C GLY A 678 28.65 -21.98 -2.17
N SER A 679 28.56 -20.66 -2.20
CA SER A 679 27.46 -19.87 -1.63
C SER A 679 26.66 -19.26 -2.77
N ASN A 680 25.94 -20.10 -3.50
CA ASN A 680 25.06 -19.65 -4.58
C ASN A 680 23.64 -19.43 -4.04
N GLY A 681 22.75 -18.95 -4.91
CA GLY A 681 21.33 -18.88 -4.58
C GLY A 681 20.46 -18.94 -5.81
N TYR A 682 19.23 -19.41 -5.61
CA TYR A 682 18.17 -19.21 -6.60
C TYR A 682 17.76 -17.76 -6.61
N SER A 683 17.63 -17.22 -7.81
CA SER A 683 17.26 -15.84 -8.07
C SER A 683 16.30 -15.77 -9.25
N LEU A 684 15.64 -14.63 -9.45
CA LEU A 684 14.83 -14.38 -10.64
C LEU A 684 15.75 -13.83 -11.73
N ALA A 685 15.64 -14.34 -12.96
CA ALA A 685 16.41 -13.82 -14.09
C ALA A 685 15.56 -12.85 -14.92
N LEU A 686 16.15 -11.72 -15.31
CA LEU A 686 15.53 -10.65 -16.06
C LEU A 686 16.44 -10.24 -17.24
N PRO A 687 15.88 -9.63 -18.29
CA PRO A 687 16.66 -8.95 -19.32
C PRO A 687 17.64 -7.93 -18.70
N LYS A 688 18.83 -7.80 -19.29
CA LYS A 688 19.82 -6.78 -18.91
C LYS A 688 19.19 -5.38 -18.89
N GLY A 689 19.38 -4.65 -17.79
CA GLY A 689 18.86 -3.29 -17.60
C GLY A 689 17.35 -3.22 -17.34
N SER A 690 16.71 -4.34 -16.98
CA SER A 690 15.27 -4.36 -16.68
C SER A 690 14.91 -3.46 -15.50
N ARG A 691 13.91 -2.59 -15.70
CA ARG A 691 13.32 -1.72 -14.66
C ARG A 691 12.77 -2.49 -13.46
N TRP A 692 12.42 -3.76 -13.65
CA TRP A 692 11.81 -4.60 -12.62
C TRP A 692 12.81 -5.21 -11.64
N ARG A 693 14.10 -5.22 -11.98
CA ARG A 693 15.15 -5.84 -11.15
C ARG A 693 15.14 -5.27 -9.73
N GLU A 694 15.21 -3.94 -9.59
CA GLU A 694 15.29 -3.28 -8.28
C GLU A 694 14.02 -3.49 -7.45
N GLN A 695 12.86 -3.35 -8.08
CA GLN A 695 11.57 -3.52 -7.40
C GLN A 695 11.37 -4.96 -6.90
N LEU A 696 11.73 -5.96 -7.70
CA LEU A 696 11.66 -7.38 -7.31
C LEU A 696 12.69 -7.72 -6.23
N SER A 697 13.94 -7.23 -6.36
CA SER A 697 14.96 -7.39 -5.31
C SER A 697 14.49 -6.83 -3.97
N ARG A 698 13.95 -5.61 -3.94
CA ARG A 698 13.42 -5.01 -2.70
C ARG A 698 12.30 -5.85 -2.09
N THR A 699 11.40 -6.36 -2.92
CA THR A 699 10.31 -7.24 -2.46
C THR A 699 10.85 -8.54 -1.87
N ILE A 700 11.88 -9.14 -2.47
CA ILE A 700 12.54 -10.34 -1.95
C ILE A 700 13.23 -10.06 -0.60
N LEU A 701 13.87 -8.89 -0.45
CA LEU A 701 14.48 -8.46 0.80
C LEU A 701 13.42 -8.29 1.90
N GLU A 702 12.33 -7.56 1.64
CA GLU A 702 11.22 -7.41 2.59
C GLU A 702 10.63 -8.78 2.98
N TYR A 703 10.52 -9.70 2.02
CA TYR A 703 10.03 -11.06 2.26
C TYR A 703 10.96 -11.87 3.17
N ASN A 704 12.28 -11.68 3.02
CA ASN A 704 13.30 -12.28 3.87
C ASN A 704 13.28 -11.67 5.28
N GLU A 705 13.20 -10.34 5.40
CA GLU A 705 13.15 -9.61 6.67
C GLU A 705 11.92 -9.97 7.50
N ARG A 706 10.75 -10.14 6.87
CA ARG A 706 9.52 -10.59 7.53
C ARG A 706 9.55 -12.06 7.96
N GLY A 707 10.61 -12.81 7.64
CA GLY A 707 10.75 -14.22 8.01
C GLY A 707 9.78 -15.17 7.30
N LEU A 708 9.07 -14.71 6.27
CA LEU A 708 8.05 -15.49 5.55
C LEU A 708 8.64 -16.71 4.82
N LYS A 709 9.94 -16.68 4.54
CA LYS A 709 10.73 -17.84 4.07
C LYS A 709 10.69 -19.01 5.05
N ASN A 710 10.81 -18.73 6.34
CA ASN A 710 10.81 -19.76 7.39
C ASN A 710 9.40 -20.33 7.62
N VAL A 711 8.35 -19.56 7.29
CA VAL A 711 6.95 -20.01 7.38
C VAL A 711 6.56 -20.86 6.17
N LYS A 712 6.92 -20.46 4.95
CA LYS A 712 6.56 -21.20 3.73
C LYS A 712 7.45 -22.43 3.50
N ARG A 713 8.75 -22.41 3.81
CA ARG A 713 9.69 -23.54 3.53
C ARG A 713 9.26 -24.89 4.13
N PRO A 714 8.77 -24.99 5.38
CA PRO A 714 8.26 -26.25 5.94
C PRO A 714 7.01 -26.74 5.20
N ARG A 715 6.11 -25.82 4.83
CA ARG A 715 4.85 -26.13 4.12
C ARG A 715 5.09 -26.81 2.77
N TRP A 716 6.15 -26.43 2.06
CA TRP A 716 6.54 -27.04 0.77
C TRP A 716 7.38 -28.31 0.91
N LYS A 717 7.99 -28.56 2.08
CA LYS A 717 8.85 -29.72 2.35
C LYS A 717 8.10 -30.93 2.93
N GLN A 718 6.91 -30.71 3.49
CA GLN A 718 6.12 -31.78 4.09
C GLN A 718 5.63 -32.76 3.01
N LYS A 719 5.93 -34.05 3.22
CA LYS A 719 5.13 -35.14 2.70
C LYS A 719 3.75 -35.05 3.33
N GLU A 720 2.69 -35.38 2.60
CA GLU A 720 1.47 -35.87 3.25
C GLU A 720 1.91 -37.06 4.12
N ASN A 721 1.88 -36.89 5.44
CA ASN A 721 2.48 -37.84 6.36
C ASN A 721 1.73 -39.19 6.26
N HIS A 722 2.43 -40.24 5.83
CA HIS A 722 2.12 -41.57 6.34
C HIS A 722 2.55 -41.61 7.80
N TRP A 723 1.60 -41.98 8.68
CA TRP A 723 1.74 -42.05 10.12
C TRP A 723 2.99 -42.84 10.55
N ASP A 724 3.89 -42.16 11.26
CA ASP A 724 5.11 -42.73 11.82
C ASP A 724 4.78 -43.32 13.21
N TRP A 725 4.35 -44.59 13.22
CA TRP A 725 3.91 -45.33 14.43
C TRP A 725 4.99 -45.41 15.54
N THR A 726 6.25 -45.19 15.19
CA THR A 726 7.41 -45.30 16.08
C THR A 726 7.42 -44.25 17.20
N LYS A 727 6.93 -43.04 16.94
CA LYS A 727 6.89 -41.96 17.95
C LYS A 727 5.84 -42.19 19.04
N HIS A 728 4.73 -42.85 18.72
CA HIS A 728 3.70 -43.19 19.72
C HIS A 728 4.07 -44.43 20.54
N LEU A 729 4.73 -45.42 19.93
CA LEU A 729 5.22 -46.61 20.63
C LEU A 729 6.30 -46.27 21.66
N ALA A 730 7.20 -45.33 21.38
CA ALA A 730 8.23 -44.90 22.33
C ALA A 730 7.63 -44.21 23.57
N SER A 731 6.56 -43.41 23.38
CA SER A 731 5.81 -42.80 24.49
C SER A 731 5.07 -43.85 25.32
N LEU A 732 4.43 -44.82 24.67
CA LEU A 732 3.76 -45.94 25.36
C LEU A 732 4.74 -46.83 26.14
N LEU A 733 5.92 -47.11 25.59
CA LEU A 733 6.97 -47.89 26.26
C LEU A 733 7.56 -47.15 27.47
N TYR A 734 7.73 -45.83 27.39
CA TYR A 734 8.19 -45.02 28.53
C TYR A 734 7.18 -45.06 29.68
N TRP A 735 5.89 -44.90 29.39
CA TRP A 735 4.82 -44.99 30.39
C TRP A 735 4.69 -46.41 30.98
N LEU A 736 4.88 -47.45 30.17
CA LEU A 736 4.89 -48.84 30.65
C LEU A 736 6.09 -49.13 31.56
N LEU A 737 7.27 -48.56 31.27
CA LEU A 737 8.47 -48.73 32.09
C LEU A 737 8.36 -47.98 33.44
N GLU A 738 7.77 -46.79 33.48
CA GLU A 738 7.46 -46.09 34.74
C GLU A 738 6.46 -46.87 35.60
N TYR A 739 5.43 -47.45 34.98
CA TYR A 739 4.45 -48.27 35.69
C TYR A 739 5.05 -49.56 36.26
N LEU A 740 5.94 -50.22 35.49
CA LEU A 740 6.66 -51.40 35.94
C LEU A 740 7.63 -51.08 37.10
N TRP A 741 8.28 -49.92 37.07
CA TRP A 741 9.16 -49.46 38.15
C TRP A 741 8.37 -49.16 39.45
N LEU A 742 7.20 -48.52 39.33
CA LEU A 742 6.29 -48.29 40.46
C LEU A 742 5.71 -49.59 41.05
N CYS A 743 5.36 -50.57 40.20
CA CYS A 743 4.91 -51.88 40.64
C CYS A 743 6.03 -52.67 41.35
N LEU A 744 7.26 -52.64 40.83
CA LEU A 744 8.42 -53.27 41.47
C LEU A 744 8.79 -52.61 42.80
N TRP A 745 8.66 -51.28 42.90
CA TRP A 745 8.83 -50.55 44.15
C TRP A 745 7.79 -50.94 45.21
N HIS A 746 6.52 -51.09 44.82
CA HIS A 746 5.47 -51.55 45.72
C HIS A 746 5.63 -53.01 46.16
N LEU A 747 6.07 -53.89 45.26
CA LEU A 747 6.40 -55.29 45.59
C LEU A 747 7.59 -55.39 46.55
N TRP A 748 8.62 -54.56 46.37
CA TRP A 748 9.78 -54.52 47.27
C TRP A 748 9.40 -54.01 48.67
N LYS A 749 8.47 -53.05 48.76
CA LYS A 749 7.94 -52.50 50.02
C LYS A 749 7.01 -53.47 50.77
N SER A 750 6.48 -54.50 50.12
CA SER A 750 5.67 -55.55 50.76
C SER A 750 6.47 -56.77 51.23
N VAL A 751 7.76 -56.86 50.85
CA VAL A 751 8.66 -57.96 51.24
C VAL A 751 9.59 -57.57 52.41
N LEU A 752 9.72 -56.27 52.69
CA LEU A 752 10.27 -55.69 53.93
C LEU A 752 9.15 -55.50 54.96
#